data_AF-A0A6N2DKD1-F1
#
_entry.id   AF-A0A6N2DKD1-F1
#
_cell.length_a   1.000
_cell.length_b   1.000
_cell.length_c   1.000
_cell.angle_alpha   90.00
_cell.angle_beta   90.00
_cell.angle_gamma   90.00
#
_symmetry.space_group_name_H-M   'P 1'
#
loop_
_entity.id
_entity.type
_entity.pdbx_description
1 polymer ?
#
loop_
_entity_poly.entity_id
_entity_poly.type
_entity_poly.pdbx_seq_one_letter_code
_entity_poly.pdbx_strand_id
1 'polypeptide(L)'
;MGRARAATVGTRLVAVPQRVVAHDDHPRDERGLTMLDPEISTRDALGLLSSPGEVERAAGDHDLGERRRALSRRRFLQLVGMGAGAGLTGAPLFDALGAPLDGFDPSAFAAPVASDEGIIVVLGMYGGNDGVNTVVPLTDGHYIDQRGPLAIAPADTLPLDHRLGLHPALGTLHALWGAGQLAVVEGVGYPDPDLSHFTSMAIWMSAIRHGTIDSGWLGRWLDGHLAGGPDLYTAASIGSTVPLHVVGRSRRATSVPPRRAGFGGGTNEADQRLYAAVRDLAAPAGQGPWHDALAAALRDQVDLAEQLAPVVPASLPDAPLTASLEVAARLINADLGFRVLETGWGDFDSHAGQASMHPARMVELDAAVARFFEVLDPAWAGRVTVMTFSEFGRTPYSNASGGTDHGTASAMLVFGTHVAGGTYGAHASTAGLQRWERPAHTVDVRAYYASIIDGWLGGGSSEVLGGDFDDLGLFAAAPGTAVEPGGTGPIVTPGGTSGGTGGSTGGSTGGSTGDATKGGGSAAPAAVGTAGAFVGMTPVRIADTRDGAGGIPVGTVGPGATLRVPVAGRHGVPPNGVVAVVANVTAVDPSEATYLTVAPGGAGRPDTSNLNPVPGRATPNLVVMGVGADGAVDVFNHSGSTHCIVDVFGYFVAPTKVSTEGPDEQDAEPLPVGQRFTALTPERVIDTRDGTGARPGPLGRSDRLDVRLAGRAGVPRSGVTAVVLNVTVVHPESAGYLAIGPGGAPAPGTSNLNFVTGQTVPNLVIGTLGPDGDVSVTVETDGVHVLADVFGYFATPEPGSPSGALLRTVAPARLLDSRDGTGVPAGQLGADHEMVLQVAGRGGVPADAVAVIVNLTATAASHATFVSAWPDGEPRPSTSNLNPAAGSTVANLAIVKVGAGGRIRLVNAVGQVHAIADVFGYFVAG
;
A
#
# COMPACT_ATOMS: atom_id res chain seq x y z
N MET A 1 88.97 3.10 5.30
CA MET A 1 88.08 2.19 6.05
C MET A 1 87.15 3.02 6.92
N GLY A 2 85.84 2.92 6.68
CA GLY A 2 84.78 3.37 7.59
C GLY A 2 84.47 4.88 7.66
N ARG A 3 83.68 5.41 6.71
CA ARG A 3 82.88 6.62 6.95
C ARG A 3 81.47 6.50 6.36
N ALA A 4 80.53 6.39 7.31
CA ALA A 4 79.25 7.09 7.46
C ALA A 4 78.36 7.41 6.22
N ARG A 5 77.17 6.80 6.27
CA ARG A 5 75.80 7.36 6.14
C ARG A 5 75.55 8.53 5.18
N ALA A 6 74.77 8.27 4.13
CA ALA A 6 73.36 8.66 3.99
C ALA A 6 72.86 8.13 2.63
N ALA A 7 71.80 7.34 2.59
CA ALA A 7 71.31 6.73 1.35
C ALA A 7 69.89 7.23 1.05
N THR A 8 69.79 8.01 -0.03
CA THR A 8 68.54 8.31 -0.73
C THR A 8 68.71 7.94 -2.20
N VAL A 9 67.63 7.39 -2.75
CA VAL A 9 67.31 7.16 -4.18
C VAL A 9 67.92 5.91 -4.82
N GLY A 10 67.02 4.99 -5.23
CA GLY A 10 67.31 3.87 -6.11
C GLY A 10 66.02 3.28 -6.67
N THR A 11 65.62 3.76 -7.83
CA THR A 11 64.46 3.37 -8.63
C THR A 11 64.46 1.92 -9.12
N ARG A 12 63.21 1.40 -9.21
CA ARG A 12 62.63 0.46 -10.16
C ARG A 12 62.83 -1.06 -10.01
N LEU A 13 61.64 -1.68 -9.92
CA LEU A 13 61.18 -2.93 -10.53
C LEU A 13 61.77 -4.25 -10.01
N VAL A 14 60.96 -4.91 -9.18
CA VAL A 14 60.95 -6.37 -9.03
C VAL A 14 59.51 -6.84 -9.13
N ALA A 15 59.30 -7.86 -9.95
CA ALA A 15 58.05 -8.57 -10.15
C ALA A 15 57.90 -9.76 -9.17
N VAL A 16 56.68 -10.33 -9.17
CA VAL A 16 56.20 -11.63 -8.62
C VAL A 16 55.53 -11.53 -7.23
N PRO A 17 54.44 -12.28 -6.89
CA PRO A 17 53.59 -13.21 -7.66
C PRO A 17 52.06 -12.90 -7.66
N GLN A 18 51.36 -13.64 -8.50
CA GLN A 18 49.91 -13.68 -8.73
C GLN A 18 49.06 -13.95 -7.47
N ARG A 19 47.96 -13.20 -7.34
CA ARG A 19 46.82 -13.50 -6.45
C ARG A 19 45.72 -14.20 -7.26
N VAL A 20 45.20 -15.27 -6.66
CA VAL A 20 44.06 -16.07 -7.11
C VAL A 20 42.83 -15.17 -7.34
N VAL A 21 42.25 -15.25 -8.52
CA VAL A 21 40.95 -14.67 -8.90
C VAL A 21 39.88 -15.68 -8.50
N ALA A 22 38.96 -15.31 -7.62
CA ALA A 22 37.70 -16.03 -7.44
C ALA A 22 36.71 -15.46 -8.46
N HIS A 23 36.32 -16.29 -9.43
CA HIS A 23 35.18 -16.09 -10.29
C HIS A 23 33.93 -16.48 -9.50
N ASP A 24 32.97 -15.56 -9.34
CA ASP A 24 31.59 -15.89 -8.97
C ASP A 24 30.87 -16.38 -10.23
N ASP A 25 30.88 -17.70 -10.43
CA ASP A 25 29.97 -18.40 -11.34
C ASP A 25 28.76 -18.87 -10.52
N HIS A 26 27.58 -18.26 -10.71
CA HIS A 26 26.33 -18.87 -10.28
C HIS A 26 26.05 -20.10 -11.15
N PRO A 27 25.75 -21.28 -10.59
CA PRO A 27 25.44 -22.47 -11.36
C PRO A 27 24.09 -22.28 -12.08
N ARG A 28 24.08 -22.57 -13.38
CA ARG A 28 22.88 -22.67 -14.21
C ARG A 28 22.44 -24.13 -14.24
N ASP A 29 21.12 -24.39 -14.25
CA ASP A 29 20.61 -25.76 -14.47
C ASP A 29 20.86 -26.22 -15.92
N GLU A 30 20.66 -27.50 -16.18
CA GLU A 30 20.90 -28.15 -17.49
C GLU A 30 20.04 -27.58 -18.64
N ARG A 31 19.15 -26.61 -18.38
CA ARG A 31 18.27 -25.96 -19.37
C ARG A 31 18.58 -24.49 -19.60
N GLY A 32 19.56 -23.90 -18.90
CA GLY A 32 20.07 -22.56 -19.21
C GLY A 32 19.11 -21.40 -18.96
N LEU A 33 18.11 -21.57 -18.10
CA LEU A 33 17.23 -20.48 -17.65
C LEU A 33 17.86 -19.72 -16.47
N THR A 34 17.81 -18.39 -16.51
CA THR A 34 18.10 -17.55 -15.34
C THR A 34 17.04 -17.79 -14.28
N MET A 35 17.45 -18.20 -13.07
CA MET A 35 16.59 -18.23 -11.89
C MET A 35 15.93 -16.85 -11.73
N LEU A 36 14.60 -16.82 -11.67
CA LEU A 36 13.85 -15.60 -11.32
C LEU A 36 14.20 -15.22 -9.88
N ASP A 37 14.17 -13.91 -9.61
CA ASP A 37 14.45 -13.32 -8.30
C ASP A 37 13.53 -13.93 -7.22
N PRO A 38 14.08 -14.53 -6.14
CA PRO A 38 13.28 -15.08 -5.06
C PRO A 38 12.54 -14.01 -4.23
N GLU A 39 12.85 -12.72 -4.38
CA GLU A 39 12.29 -11.63 -3.55
C GLU A 39 11.21 -10.79 -4.25
N ILE A 40 10.24 -11.44 -4.88
CA ILE A 40 9.03 -10.75 -5.31
C ILE A 40 8.07 -10.54 -4.14
N SER A 41 7.50 -9.33 -4.02
CA SER A 41 6.39 -9.11 -3.09
C SER A 41 5.13 -9.89 -3.52
N THR A 42 4.34 -10.36 -2.54
CA THR A 42 3.05 -11.03 -2.76
C THR A 42 2.09 -10.19 -3.63
N ARG A 43 2.18 -8.86 -3.54
CA ARG A 43 1.39 -7.91 -4.34
C ARG A 43 1.80 -7.91 -5.81
N ASP A 44 3.10 -7.95 -6.09
CA ASP A 44 3.62 -8.02 -7.46
C ASP A 44 3.41 -9.41 -8.06
N ALA A 45 3.46 -10.47 -7.24
CA ALA A 45 3.09 -11.83 -7.63
C ALA A 45 1.59 -11.95 -7.99
N LEU A 46 0.69 -11.40 -7.18
CA LEU A 46 -0.74 -11.29 -7.50
C LEU A 46 -0.96 -10.49 -8.79
N GLY A 47 -0.25 -9.36 -8.96
CA GLY A 47 -0.33 -8.53 -10.17
C GLY A 47 0.12 -9.24 -11.44
N LEU A 48 1.14 -10.11 -11.35
CA LEU A 48 1.68 -10.86 -12.48
C LEU A 48 0.90 -12.15 -12.80
N LEU A 49 0.22 -12.75 -11.81
CA LEU A 49 -0.65 -13.93 -12.00
C LEU A 49 -2.07 -13.57 -12.48
N SER A 50 -2.43 -12.29 -12.47
CA SER A 50 -3.70 -11.74 -12.97
C SER A 50 -3.73 -11.56 -14.50
N SER A 51 -3.20 -12.54 -15.24
CA SER A 51 -3.01 -12.65 -16.71
C SER A 51 -2.38 -11.44 -17.44
N PRO A 52 -1.08 -11.54 -17.77
CA PRO A 52 -0.56 -11.06 -19.05
C PRO A 52 0.40 -12.06 -19.74
N GLY A 53 0.21 -12.29 -21.04
CA GLY A 53 1.01 -13.23 -21.85
C GLY A 53 1.71 -12.62 -23.07
N GLU A 54 3.03 -12.85 -23.09
CA GLU A 54 3.99 -12.98 -24.19
C GLU A 54 4.96 -11.83 -24.56
N VAL A 55 6.22 -12.23 -24.44
CA VAL A 55 7.51 -11.57 -24.64
C VAL A 55 7.86 -11.50 -26.14
N GLU A 56 8.40 -10.35 -26.51
CA GLU A 56 8.75 -9.90 -27.85
C GLU A 56 10.02 -10.58 -28.39
N ARG A 57 9.95 -11.23 -29.57
CA ARG A 57 11.08 -11.37 -30.52
C ARG A 57 10.58 -11.60 -31.96
N ALA A 58 10.67 -10.58 -32.81
CA ALA A 58 11.14 -10.68 -34.20
C ALA A 58 11.28 -9.27 -34.80
N ALA A 59 12.50 -8.95 -35.23
CA ALA A 59 12.90 -7.72 -35.90
C ALA A 59 12.29 -7.56 -37.29
N GLY A 60 12.19 -6.31 -37.78
CA GLY A 60 12.09 -6.01 -39.21
C GLY A 60 11.33 -4.73 -39.54
N ASP A 61 12.08 -3.67 -39.83
CA ASP A 61 11.68 -2.38 -40.39
C ASP A 61 10.68 -2.51 -41.56
N HIS A 62 9.61 -1.69 -41.58
CA HIS A 62 9.02 -1.03 -42.77
C HIS A 62 7.64 -0.39 -42.50
N ASP A 63 7.61 0.93 -42.75
CA ASP A 63 6.52 1.72 -43.34
C ASP A 63 5.36 2.25 -42.47
N LEU A 64 5.33 3.59 -42.39
CA LEU A 64 4.32 4.43 -41.77
C LEU A 64 3.20 4.69 -42.79
N GLY A 65 2.03 4.05 -42.62
CA GLY A 65 0.87 4.32 -43.47
C GLY A 65 -0.43 3.69 -42.96
N GLU A 66 -1.35 4.55 -42.50
CA GLU A 66 -2.80 4.34 -42.31
C GLU A 66 -3.29 2.93 -41.94
N ARG A 67 -3.55 2.68 -40.64
CA ARG A 67 -4.50 1.63 -40.23
C ARG A 67 -5.45 2.14 -39.14
N ARG A 68 -6.73 2.13 -39.47
CA ARG A 68 -7.88 2.26 -38.54
C ARG A 68 -7.63 1.40 -37.29
N ARG A 69 -7.90 1.98 -36.11
CA ARG A 69 -7.80 1.33 -34.79
C ARG A 69 -8.75 0.13 -34.71
N ALA A 70 -8.30 -1.05 -35.11
CA ALA A 70 -8.94 -2.30 -34.73
C ALA A 70 -8.48 -2.68 -33.32
N LEU A 71 -9.42 -2.92 -32.40
CA LEU A 71 -9.15 -3.52 -31.10
C LEU A 71 -8.38 -4.83 -31.31
N SER A 72 -7.18 -4.94 -30.75
CA SER A 72 -6.40 -6.18 -30.84
C SER A 72 -7.00 -7.24 -29.91
N ARG A 73 -6.92 -8.51 -30.31
CA ARG A 73 -7.31 -9.67 -29.48
C ARG A 73 -6.71 -9.62 -28.06
N ARG A 74 -5.51 -9.02 -27.91
CA ARG A 74 -4.80 -8.76 -26.66
C ARG A 74 -5.48 -7.71 -25.76
N ARG A 75 -5.91 -6.57 -26.31
CA ARG A 75 -6.63 -5.52 -25.56
C ARG A 75 -8.07 -5.96 -25.23
N PHE A 76 -8.64 -6.81 -26.07
CA PHE A 76 -9.94 -7.45 -25.85
C PHE A 76 -9.92 -8.43 -24.67
N LEU A 77 -8.92 -9.33 -24.56
CA LEU A 77 -8.83 -10.24 -23.41
C LEU A 77 -8.58 -9.52 -22.08
N GLN A 78 -7.87 -8.39 -22.10
CA GLN A 78 -7.69 -7.51 -20.93
C GLN A 78 -8.97 -6.78 -20.53
N LEU A 79 -9.85 -6.45 -21.49
CA LEU A 79 -11.16 -5.84 -21.26
C LEU A 79 -12.22 -6.86 -20.82
N VAL A 80 -12.17 -8.09 -21.33
CA VAL A 80 -13.00 -9.22 -20.83
C VAL A 80 -12.52 -9.71 -19.46
N GLY A 81 -11.25 -9.46 -19.12
CA GLY A 81 -10.72 -9.55 -17.75
C GLY A 81 -11.45 -8.72 -16.71
N MET A 82 -12.24 -7.72 -17.14
CA MET A 82 -13.08 -6.87 -16.30
C MET A 82 -14.58 -7.21 -16.36
N GLY A 83 -14.97 -8.39 -16.86
CA GLY A 83 -16.30 -8.99 -16.62
C GLY A 83 -17.33 -8.81 -17.74
N ALA A 84 -17.33 -9.70 -18.74
CA ALA A 84 -18.31 -9.69 -19.83
C ALA A 84 -19.14 -10.99 -19.91
N GLY A 85 -20.47 -10.88 -19.73
CA GLY A 85 -21.40 -11.65 -20.58
C GLY A 85 -22.68 -12.18 -19.91
N ALA A 86 -23.85 -11.71 -20.36
CA ALA A 86 -24.97 -12.60 -20.70
C ALA A 86 -25.98 -11.98 -21.68
N GLY A 87 -26.63 -12.82 -22.48
CA GLY A 87 -27.81 -12.46 -23.28
C GLY A 87 -28.73 -13.65 -23.58
N LEU A 88 -30.03 -13.40 -23.37
CA LEU A 88 -31.26 -13.99 -23.95
C LEU A 88 -32.07 -15.11 -23.23
N THR A 89 -33.24 -14.66 -22.74
CA THR A 89 -34.63 -15.21 -22.79
C THR A 89 -35.13 -16.25 -21.79
N GLY A 90 -36.21 -15.87 -21.08
CA GLY A 90 -37.41 -16.72 -20.89
C GLY A 90 -37.87 -16.98 -19.45
N ALA A 91 -38.90 -16.27 -18.99
CA ALA A 91 -39.71 -16.55 -17.78
C ALA A 91 -40.48 -17.92 -17.89
N PRO A 92 -41.24 -18.42 -16.87
CA PRO A 92 -41.59 -17.84 -15.56
C PRO A 92 -41.55 -18.82 -14.36
N LEU A 93 -41.09 -18.40 -13.16
CA LEU A 93 -41.66 -18.88 -11.87
C LEU A 93 -41.14 -18.04 -10.67
N PHE A 94 -41.88 -17.01 -10.23
CA PHE A 94 -41.63 -16.34 -8.94
C PHE A 94 -42.96 -15.87 -8.31
N ASP A 95 -43.94 -16.77 -8.23
CA ASP A 95 -45.26 -16.47 -7.64
C ASP A 95 -45.36 -16.91 -6.17
N ALA A 96 -44.29 -16.78 -5.37
CA ALA A 96 -44.29 -17.30 -3.99
C ALA A 96 -43.81 -16.35 -2.88
N LEU A 97 -43.38 -15.12 -3.16
CA LEU A 97 -42.93 -14.19 -2.10
C LEU A 97 -43.51 -12.78 -2.36
N GLY A 98 -44.73 -12.57 -1.87
CA GLY A 98 -45.55 -11.37 -2.10
C GLY A 98 -45.05 -10.08 -1.44
N ALA A 99 -44.00 -9.47 -1.97
CA ALA A 99 -43.72 -8.03 -1.88
C ALA A 99 -42.85 -7.58 -3.08
N PRO A 100 -43.25 -6.56 -3.87
CA PRO A 100 -42.47 -6.13 -5.03
C PRO A 100 -41.25 -5.32 -4.57
N LEU A 101 -40.06 -5.84 -4.85
CA LEU A 101 -38.86 -5.01 -5.01
C LEU A 101 -38.92 -4.45 -6.45
N ASP A 102 -39.41 -3.21 -6.59
CA ASP A 102 -39.43 -2.55 -7.90
C ASP A 102 -38.01 -2.51 -8.49
N GLY A 103 -37.80 -3.11 -9.67
CA GLY A 103 -36.55 -3.04 -10.44
C GLY A 103 -35.60 -4.25 -10.35
N PHE A 104 -35.93 -5.30 -9.60
CA PHE A 104 -35.11 -6.52 -9.53
C PHE A 104 -35.36 -7.44 -10.73
N ASP A 105 -34.36 -7.64 -11.60
CA ASP A 105 -34.40 -8.59 -12.74
C ASP A 105 -33.66 -9.88 -12.39
N PRO A 106 -34.36 -10.97 -12.01
CA PRO A 106 -33.73 -12.24 -11.64
C PRO A 106 -33.16 -13.01 -12.84
N SER A 107 -33.40 -12.57 -14.09
CA SER A 107 -32.99 -13.31 -15.30
C SER A 107 -31.49 -13.22 -15.63
N ALA A 108 -30.78 -12.29 -14.98
CA ALA A 108 -29.33 -12.21 -15.06
C ALA A 108 -28.66 -13.33 -14.22
N PHE A 109 -29.30 -13.78 -13.13
CA PHE A 109 -28.69 -14.66 -12.13
C PHE A 109 -28.46 -16.09 -12.62
N ALA A 110 -27.38 -16.72 -12.12
CA ALA A 110 -27.26 -18.16 -12.22
C ALA A 110 -28.47 -18.79 -11.51
N ALA A 111 -28.90 -19.98 -11.95
CA ALA A 111 -29.99 -20.66 -11.28
C ALA A 111 -29.71 -20.72 -9.76
N PRO A 112 -30.71 -20.51 -8.89
CA PRO A 112 -30.55 -20.62 -7.44
C PRO A 112 -29.79 -21.89 -7.07
N VAL A 113 -29.01 -21.83 -5.99
CA VAL A 113 -28.20 -22.98 -5.58
C VAL A 113 -29.14 -24.12 -5.20
N ALA A 114 -29.02 -25.27 -5.88
CA ALA A 114 -29.91 -26.40 -5.64
C ALA A 114 -29.77 -26.87 -4.18
N SER A 115 -30.79 -27.55 -3.66
CA SER A 115 -30.80 -27.98 -2.26
C SER A 115 -29.69 -28.99 -1.93
N ASP A 116 -29.14 -29.67 -2.94
CA ASP A 116 -28.06 -30.67 -2.87
C ASP A 116 -26.71 -30.14 -3.42
N GLU A 117 -26.62 -28.86 -3.76
CA GLU A 117 -25.37 -28.23 -4.22
C GLU A 117 -24.60 -27.58 -3.05
N GLY A 118 -23.27 -27.72 -3.09
CA GLY A 118 -22.36 -27.10 -2.14
C GLY A 118 -21.86 -25.73 -2.59
N ILE A 119 -21.69 -24.83 -1.63
CA ILE A 119 -21.04 -23.53 -1.76
C ILE A 119 -19.67 -23.60 -1.06
N ILE A 120 -18.60 -23.23 -1.76
CA ILE A 120 -17.26 -23.10 -1.20
C ILE A 120 -16.90 -21.62 -1.04
N VAL A 121 -16.39 -21.27 0.14
CA VAL A 121 -15.71 -20.00 0.39
C VAL A 121 -14.21 -20.29 0.48
N VAL A 122 -13.42 -19.72 -0.42
CA VAL A 122 -11.96 -19.86 -0.44
C VAL A 122 -11.33 -18.65 0.24
N LEU A 123 -10.45 -18.91 1.21
CA LEU A 123 -9.72 -17.90 1.97
C LEU A 123 -8.23 -17.98 1.68
N GLY A 124 -7.74 -17.03 0.89
CA GLY A 124 -6.31 -16.89 0.59
C GLY A 124 -5.56 -16.21 1.74
N MET A 125 -4.63 -16.93 2.38
CA MET A 125 -3.69 -16.40 3.37
C MET A 125 -2.37 -16.07 2.68
N TYR A 126 -2.37 -14.94 1.96
CA TYR A 126 -1.32 -14.61 0.99
C TYR A 126 0.00 -14.20 1.66
N GLY A 127 1.08 -14.79 1.19
CA GLY A 127 2.43 -14.56 1.70
C GLY A 127 3.01 -15.75 2.43
N GLY A 128 2.47 -16.97 2.34
CA GLY A 128 3.07 -18.15 3.00
C GLY A 128 2.87 -18.19 4.52
N ASN A 129 1.63 -18.42 4.97
CA ASN A 129 1.26 -18.50 6.39
C ASN A 129 2.13 -19.52 7.16
N ASP A 130 2.52 -19.15 8.38
CA ASP A 130 3.18 -20.06 9.30
C ASP A 130 2.20 -21.11 9.83
N GLY A 131 2.08 -22.21 9.08
CA GLY A 131 1.22 -23.35 9.44
C GLY A 131 1.60 -23.97 10.78
N VAL A 132 2.86 -23.92 11.19
CA VAL A 132 3.33 -24.51 12.46
C VAL A 132 2.94 -23.66 13.67
N ASN A 133 2.89 -22.32 13.53
CA ASN A 133 2.34 -21.47 14.59
C ASN A 133 0.82 -21.31 14.48
N THR A 134 0.20 -21.74 13.37
CA THR A 134 -1.26 -21.84 13.25
C THR A 134 -1.78 -23.11 13.92
N VAL A 135 -1.10 -24.23 13.69
CA VAL A 135 -1.34 -25.56 14.27
C VAL A 135 -0.03 -26.03 14.93
N VAL A 136 0.04 -25.84 16.24
CA VAL A 136 1.23 -26.01 17.07
C VAL A 136 1.42 -27.49 17.45
N PRO A 137 2.59 -28.10 17.17
CA PRO A 137 2.90 -29.45 17.60
C PRO A 137 3.29 -29.47 19.09
N LEU A 138 2.39 -29.95 19.95
CA LEU A 138 2.51 -29.94 21.41
C LEU A 138 3.56 -30.92 21.94
N THR A 139 3.81 -32.00 21.20
CA THR A 139 4.71 -33.09 21.62
C THR A 139 6.06 -33.08 20.88
N ASP A 140 6.27 -32.14 19.96
CA ASP A 140 7.54 -32.04 19.25
C ASP A 140 8.53 -31.21 20.08
N GLY A 141 9.44 -31.88 20.78
CA GLY A 141 10.49 -31.22 21.56
C GLY A 141 11.41 -30.33 20.72
N HIS A 142 11.52 -30.58 19.40
CA HIS A 142 12.32 -29.76 18.51
C HIS A 142 11.65 -28.42 18.18
N TYR A 143 10.32 -28.35 18.18
CA TYR A 143 9.59 -27.13 17.83
C TYR A 143 10.01 -25.92 18.67
N ILE A 144 10.02 -26.07 20.00
CA ILE A 144 10.42 -24.99 20.91
C ILE A 144 11.87 -24.56 20.66
N ASP A 145 12.77 -25.53 20.51
CA ASP A 145 14.21 -25.27 20.29
C ASP A 145 14.47 -24.59 18.93
N GLN A 146 13.74 -24.99 17.88
CA GLN A 146 13.92 -24.48 16.52
C GLN A 146 13.30 -23.09 16.35
N ARG A 147 12.11 -22.86 16.92
CA ARG A 147 11.37 -21.59 16.81
C ARG A 147 11.83 -20.54 17.79
N GLY A 148 12.45 -20.95 18.91
CA GLY A 148 12.98 -20.04 19.92
C GLY A 148 11.93 -19.03 20.38
N PRO A 149 12.16 -17.71 20.22
CA PRO A 149 11.19 -16.67 20.62
C PRO A 149 9.85 -16.70 19.89
N LEU A 150 9.75 -17.38 18.74
CA LEU A 150 8.50 -17.53 17.98
C LEU A 150 7.66 -18.71 18.46
N ALA A 151 8.20 -19.57 19.32
CA ALA A 151 7.51 -20.77 19.75
C ALA A 151 6.34 -20.43 20.70
N ILE A 152 5.20 -21.07 20.49
CA ILE A 152 4.03 -20.97 21.37
C ILE A 152 4.11 -22.12 22.36
N ALA A 153 4.14 -21.82 23.66
CA ALA A 153 4.20 -22.86 24.68
C ALA A 153 2.91 -23.69 24.65
N PRO A 154 2.96 -25.03 24.87
CA PRO A 154 1.76 -25.87 24.86
C PRO A 154 0.63 -25.37 25.78
N ALA A 155 0.98 -24.77 26.92
CA ALA A 155 0.02 -24.19 27.87
C ALA A 155 -0.73 -22.96 27.33
N ASP A 156 -0.18 -22.28 26.32
CA ASP A 156 -0.75 -21.09 25.68
C ASP A 156 -1.48 -21.43 24.36
N THR A 157 -1.65 -22.72 24.05
CA THR A 157 -2.40 -23.18 22.87
C THR A 157 -3.85 -23.51 23.20
N LEU A 158 -4.68 -23.64 22.17
CA LEU A 158 -6.02 -24.22 22.26
C LEU A 158 -5.93 -25.71 21.83
N PRO A 159 -5.93 -26.69 22.75
CA PRO A 159 -5.63 -28.08 22.40
C PRO A 159 -6.67 -28.69 21.46
N LEU A 160 -6.22 -29.31 20.38
CA LEU A 160 -7.06 -30.09 19.47
C LEU A 160 -7.10 -31.55 19.91
N ASP A 161 -5.92 -32.12 20.18
CA ASP A 161 -5.73 -33.44 20.73
C ASP A 161 -4.44 -33.49 21.59
N HIS A 162 -3.92 -34.70 21.85
CA HIS A 162 -2.69 -34.89 22.63
C HIS A 162 -1.40 -34.51 21.89
N ARG A 163 -1.46 -34.24 20.57
CA ARG A 163 -0.33 -33.95 19.69
C ARG A 163 -0.34 -32.51 19.19
N LEU A 164 -1.50 -31.91 18.94
CA LEU A 164 -1.65 -30.62 18.28
C LEU A 164 -2.54 -29.65 19.07
N GLY A 165 -2.26 -28.36 18.94
CA GLY A 165 -3.11 -27.27 19.43
C GLY A 165 -3.18 -26.13 18.43
N LEU A 166 -4.29 -25.38 18.41
CA LEU A 166 -4.38 -24.16 17.61
C LEU A 166 -3.68 -22.99 18.31
N HIS A 167 -3.29 -22.01 17.52
CA HIS A 167 -2.88 -20.69 18.00
C HIS A 167 -3.91 -20.10 18.99
N PRO A 168 -3.50 -19.45 20.10
CA PRO A 168 -4.39 -18.96 21.16
C PRO A 168 -5.51 -18.02 20.70
N ALA A 169 -5.26 -17.28 19.62
CA ALA A 169 -6.23 -16.34 19.07
C ALA A 169 -7.37 -17.00 18.26
N LEU A 170 -7.31 -18.30 17.98
CA LEU A 170 -8.25 -19.01 17.11
C LEU A 170 -9.41 -19.65 17.89
N GLY A 171 -10.03 -18.87 18.78
CA GLY A 171 -11.08 -19.34 19.69
C GLY A 171 -12.35 -19.83 18.98
N THR A 172 -12.77 -19.15 17.92
CA THR A 172 -13.91 -19.56 17.09
C THR A 172 -13.64 -20.85 16.35
N LEU A 173 -12.47 -20.98 15.72
CA LEU A 173 -12.07 -22.23 15.05
C LEU A 173 -11.95 -23.40 16.04
N HIS A 174 -11.45 -23.14 17.26
CA HIS A 174 -11.42 -24.15 18.32
C HIS A 174 -12.83 -24.60 18.76
N ALA A 175 -13.81 -23.69 18.78
CA ALA A 175 -15.19 -24.07 19.02
C ALA A 175 -15.76 -24.97 17.90
N LEU A 176 -15.41 -24.70 16.63
CA LEU A 176 -15.78 -25.56 15.50
C LEU A 176 -15.13 -26.94 15.59
N TRP A 177 -13.88 -27.01 16.06
CA TRP A 177 -13.23 -28.28 16.38
C TRP A 177 -14.00 -29.08 17.43
N GLY A 178 -14.38 -28.44 18.54
CA GLY A 178 -15.19 -29.08 19.58
C GLY A 178 -16.55 -29.57 19.10
N ALA A 179 -17.09 -28.96 18.03
CA ALA A 179 -18.32 -29.38 17.36
C ALA A 179 -18.11 -30.44 16.26
N GLY A 180 -16.87 -30.90 16.03
CA GLY A 180 -16.54 -31.83 14.95
C GLY A 180 -16.68 -31.24 13.55
N GLN A 181 -16.59 -29.91 13.42
CA GLN A 181 -16.84 -29.13 12.19
C GLN A 181 -15.58 -28.45 11.64
N LEU A 182 -14.40 -28.75 12.18
CA LEU A 182 -13.09 -28.28 11.68
C LEU A 182 -12.20 -29.47 11.33
N ALA A 183 -11.78 -29.53 10.07
CA ALA A 183 -10.72 -30.40 9.59
C ALA A 183 -9.40 -29.61 9.48
N VAL A 184 -8.33 -30.17 10.05
CA VAL A 184 -6.96 -29.68 9.94
C VAL A 184 -6.19 -30.62 9.03
N VAL A 185 -5.77 -30.13 7.85
CA VAL A 185 -4.98 -30.90 6.89
C VAL A 185 -3.52 -30.49 7.04
N GLU A 186 -2.70 -31.38 7.60
CA GLU A 186 -1.29 -31.12 7.83
C GLU A 186 -0.40 -31.53 6.67
N GLY A 187 0.74 -30.85 6.54
CA GLY A 187 1.80 -31.23 5.61
C GLY A 187 1.45 -31.01 4.14
N VAL A 188 0.54 -30.08 3.84
CA VAL A 188 0.14 -29.76 2.47
C VAL A 188 1.26 -28.99 1.76
N GLY A 189 1.62 -29.46 0.57
CA GLY A 189 2.64 -28.84 -0.28
C GLY A 189 2.74 -29.51 -1.64
N TYR A 190 3.87 -29.35 -2.31
CA TYR A 190 4.14 -30.03 -3.57
C TYR A 190 5.65 -30.38 -3.68
N PRO A 191 6.04 -31.35 -4.53
CA PRO A 191 7.43 -31.72 -4.75
C PRO A 191 8.24 -30.59 -5.39
N ASP A 192 9.50 -30.48 -4.99
CA ASP A 192 10.51 -29.60 -5.57
C ASP A 192 10.07 -28.13 -5.73
N PRO A 193 9.56 -27.47 -4.67
CA PRO A 193 9.23 -26.06 -4.73
C PRO A 193 10.49 -25.22 -4.92
N ASP A 194 10.45 -24.28 -5.87
CA ASP A 194 11.51 -23.30 -6.11
C ASP A 194 11.51 -22.15 -5.08
N LEU A 195 10.53 -22.17 -4.17
CA LEU A 195 10.32 -21.20 -3.09
C LEU A 195 10.05 -19.76 -3.60
N SER A 196 9.73 -19.59 -4.87
CA SER A 196 9.32 -18.29 -5.41
C SER A 196 7.84 -18.06 -5.12
N HIS A 197 7.47 -16.90 -4.57
CA HIS A 197 6.05 -16.51 -4.45
C HIS A 197 5.33 -16.60 -5.80
N PHE A 198 5.97 -16.23 -6.90
CA PHE A 198 5.37 -16.31 -8.23
C PHE A 198 4.98 -17.72 -8.62
N THR A 199 5.98 -18.60 -8.68
CA THR A 199 5.80 -19.97 -9.14
C THR A 199 4.88 -20.70 -8.18
N SER A 200 5.06 -20.52 -6.88
CA SER A 200 4.26 -21.18 -5.86
C SER A 200 2.81 -20.73 -5.90
N MET A 201 2.53 -19.42 -5.96
CA MET A 201 1.16 -18.95 -6.13
C MET A 201 0.55 -19.43 -7.45
N ALA A 202 1.30 -19.42 -8.56
CA ALA A 202 0.81 -19.94 -9.83
C ALA A 202 0.41 -21.41 -9.71
N ILE A 203 1.25 -22.24 -9.08
CA ILE A 203 1.00 -23.66 -8.85
C ILE A 203 -0.18 -23.86 -7.92
N TRP A 204 -0.26 -23.17 -6.78
CA TRP A 204 -1.36 -23.29 -5.84
C TRP A 204 -2.68 -22.82 -6.45
N MET A 205 -2.67 -21.73 -7.22
CA MET A 205 -3.89 -21.23 -7.84
C MET A 205 -4.32 -22.04 -9.07
N SER A 206 -3.39 -22.60 -9.83
CA SER A 206 -3.70 -23.38 -11.03
C SER A 206 -3.81 -24.88 -10.81
N ALA A 207 -3.20 -25.41 -9.75
CA ALA A 207 -2.90 -26.83 -9.56
C ALA A 207 -2.01 -27.45 -10.67
N ILE A 208 -1.35 -26.64 -11.50
CA ILE A 208 -0.48 -27.07 -12.61
C ILE A 208 0.98 -26.85 -12.20
N ARG A 209 1.76 -27.95 -12.08
CA ARG A 209 3.18 -27.88 -11.70
C ARG A 209 4.14 -27.63 -12.84
N HIS A 210 3.78 -28.05 -14.05
CA HIS A 210 4.65 -28.01 -15.22
C HIS A 210 3.86 -27.63 -16.47
N GLY A 211 4.50 -26.91 -17.39
CA GLY A 211 3.87 -26.45 -18.62
C GLY A 211 3.23 -25.07 -18.48
N THR A 212 2.40 -24.72 -19.45
CA THR A 212 1.76 -23.40 -19.51
C THR A 212 0.60 -23.33 -18.52
N ILE A 213 0.66 -22.36 -17.61
CA ILE A 213 -0.44 -22.03 -16.70
C ILE A 213 -1.35 -21.02 -17.41
N ASP A 214 -2.51 -21.49 -17.88
CA ASP A 214 -3.49 -20.69 -18.64
C ASP A 214 -4.82 -20.50 -17.89
N SER A 215 -5.00 -21.16 -16.75
CA SER A 215 -6.25 -21.22 -15.98
C SER A 215 -6.04 -21.69 -14.54
N GLY A 216 -6.96 -21.31 -13.67
CA GLY A 216 -7.12 -21.76 -12.29
C GLY A 216 -7.88 -23.08 -12.15
N TRP A 217 -7.72 -23.76 -11.02
CA TRP A 217 -8.43 -25.03 -10.79
C TRP A 217 -9.95 -24.83 -10.60
N LEU A 218 -10.39 -23.82 -9.83
CA LEU A 218 -11.82 -23.49 -9.73
C LEU A 218 -12.35 -22.94 -11.04
N GLY A 219 -11.53 -22.18 -11.78
CA GLY A 219 -11.84 -21.75 -13.13
C GLY A 219 -12.17 -22.91 -14.08
N ARG A 220 -11.35 -23.96 -14.07
CA ARG A 220 -11.61 -25.17 -14.87
C ARG A 220 -12.81 -25.97 -14.36
N TRP A 221 -13.03 -26.03 -13.05
CA TRP A 221 -14.26 -26.61 -12.51
C TRP A 221 -15.51 -25.85 -13.00
N LEU A 222 -15.46 -24.51 -12.98
CA LEU A 222 -16.54 -23.66 -13.51
C LEU A 222 -16.80 -23.98 -14.99
N ASP A 223 -15.75 -24.12 -15.82
CA ASP A 223 -15.87 -24.46 -17.24
C ASP A 223 -16.68 -25.77 -17.47
N GLY A 224 -16.46 -26.80 -16.64
CA GLY A 224 -17.09 -28.12 -16.78
C GLY A 224 -18.46 -28.27 -16.10
N HIS A 225 -18.72 -27.54 -15.01
CA HIS A 225 -19.86 -27.81 -14.13
C HIS A 225 -21.21 -27.29 -14.67
N LEU A 226 -21.25 -26.15 -15.37
CA LEU A 226 -22.51 -25.60 -15.91
C LEU A 226 -22.68 -26.06 -17.36
N ALA A 227 -23.43 -27.14 -17.58
CA ALA A 227 -23.79 -27.67 -18.90
C ALA A 227 -24.74 -26.74 -19.69
N GLY A 228 -24.28 -25.53 -20.04
CA GLY A 228 -24.99 -24.60 -20.92
C GLY A 228 -25.97 -23.62 -20.25
N GLY A 229 -25.99 -23.49 -18.92
CA GLY A 229 -26.77 -22.48 -18.19
C GLY A 229 -26.10 -21.08 -18.14
N PRO A 230 -26.85 -20.00 -17.80
CA PRO A 230 -26.30 -18.64 -17.70
C PRO A 230 -25.18 -18.51 -16.66
N ASP A 231 -24.20 -17.65 -16.97
CA ASP A 231 -22.81 -17.69 -16.44
C ASP A 231 -22.51 -16.68 -15.31
N LEU A 232 -23.29 -15.59 -15.19
CA LEU A 232 -22.81 -14.36 -14.54
C LEU A 232 -22.56 -14.44 -13.02
N TYR A 233 -23.08 -15.46 -12.33
CA TYR A 233 -23.14 -15.47 -10.86
C TYR A 233 -22.80 -16.79 -10.20
N THR A 234 -22.04 -17.66 -10.88
CA THR A 234 -21.61 -18.92 -10.27
C THR A 234 -20.41 -18.73 -9.34
N ALA A 235 -19.59 -17.71 -9.59
CA ALA A 235 -18.42 -17.40 -8.76
C ALA A 235 -18.20 -15.89 -8.54
N ALA A 236 -17.76 -15.52 -7.33
CA ALA A 236 -17.37 -14.15 -6.98
C ALA A 236 -15.99 -14.07 -6.31
N SER A 237 -15.20 -13.06 -6.70
CA SER A 237 -14.02 -12.61 -5.94
C SER A 237 -14.39 -11.36 -5.16
N ILE A 238 -14.36 -11.43 -3.84
CA ILE A 238 -14.64 -10.32 -2.94
C ILE A 238 -13.36 -9.52 -2.72
N GLY A 239 -13.19 -8.49 -3.54
CA GLY A 239 -11.95 -7.74 -3.70
C GLY A 239 -11.94 -6.96 -5.01
N SER A 240 -10.88 -6.19 -5.24
CA SER A 240 -10.72 -5.36 -6.45
C SER A 240 -10.05 -6.07 -7.63
N THR A 241 -9.70 -7.35 -7.50
CA THR A 241 -9.07 -8.17 -8.54
C THR A 241 -9.66 -9.58 -8.56
N VAL A 242 -9.61 -10.25 -9.71
CA VAL A 242 -10.03 -11.66 -9.85
C VAL A 242 -8.77 -12.53 -9.91
N PRO A 243 -8.46 -13.32 -8.86
CA PRO A 243 -7.24 -14.13 -8.81
C PRO A 243 -7.32 -15.35 -9.73
N LEU A 244 -6.16 -15.87 -10.13
CA LEU A 244 -6.04 -16.92 -11.14
C LEU A 244 -6.88 -18.17 -10.84
N HIS A 245 -7.02 -18.58 -9.58
CA HIS A 245 -7.68 -19.84 -9.24
C HIS A 245 -9.16 -19.87 -9.64
N VAL A 246 -9.83 -18.72 -9.71
CA VAL A 246 -11.22 -18.58 -10.20
C VAL A 246 -11.31 -18.12 -11.66
N VAL A 247 -10.22 -18.20 -12.43
CA VAL A 247 -10.19 -17.87 -13.87
C VAL A 247 -10.05 -19.14 -14.69
N GLY A 248 -11.11 -19.53 -15.40
CA GLY A 248 -11.15 -20.65 -16.34
C GLY A 248 -10.80 -20.23 -17.76
N ARG A 249 -10.90 -21.19 -18.68
CA ARG A 249 -10.69 -20.98 -20.12
C ARG A 249 -11.86 -20.31 -20.80
N SER A 250 -13.07 -20.59 -20.32
CA SER A 250 -14.31 -20.00 -20.82
C SER A 250 -15.04 -19.17 -19.78
N ARG A 251 -14.85 -19.47 -18.49
CA ARG A 251 -15.57 -18.85 -17.37
C ARG A 251 -14.62 -18.21 -16.38
N ARG A 252 -15.12 -17.28 -15.55
CA ARG A 252 -14.35 -16.67 -14.47
C ARG A 252 -15.28 -16.12 -13.38
N ALA A 253 -14.75 -15.88 -12.19
CA ALA A 253 -15.50 -15.15 -11.15
C ALA A 253 -15.69 -13.66 -11.49
N THR A 254 -16.79 -13.12 -10.98
CA THR A 254 -17.07 -11.68 -11.00
C THR A 254 -16.45 -11.00 -9.78
N SER A 255 -15.84 -9.83 -9.96
CA SER A 255 -15.32 -9.05 -8.83
C SER A 255 -16.44 -8.31 -8.11
N VAL A 256 -16.53 -8.49 -6.79
CA VAL A 256 -17.44 -7.79 -5.89
C VAL A 256 -16.61 -7.02 -4.87
N PRO A 257 -16.63 -5.67 -4.88
CA PRO A 257 -15.87 -4.93 -3.89
C PRO A 257 -16.47 -5.12 -2.49
N PRO A 258 -15.64 -5.25 -1.44
CA PRO A 258 -16.12 -5.44 -0.08
C PRO A 258 -16.75 -4.18 0.51
N ARG A 259 -16.79 -3.04 -0.19
CA ARG A 259 -17.46 -1.80 0.27
C ARG A 259 -18.27 -1.20 -0.88
N ARG A 260 -19.46 -0.67 -0.58
CA ARG A 260 -20.40 -0.10 -1.58
C ARG A 260 -19.83 1.09 -2.38
N ALA A 261 -18.81 1.77 -1.88
CA ALA A 261 -18.30 2.99 -2.52
C ALA A 261 -17.67 2.66 -3.88
N GLY A 262 -18.34 3.04 -4.96
CA GLY A 262 -17.85 2.91 -6.34
C GLY A 262 -18.47 1.77 -7.17
N PHE A 263 -19.39 0.98 -6.61
CA PHE A 263 -20.01 -0.16 -7.30
C PHE A 263 -21.53 -0.01 -7.26
N GLY A 264 -22.11 0.78 -8.18
CA GLY A 264 -23.55 0.75 -8.55
C GLY A 264 -24.62 0.97 -7.48
N GLY A 265 -24.26 1.00 -6.20
CA GLY A 265 -25.19 1.02 -5.07
C GLY A 265 -25.41 2.39 -4.45
N GLY A 266 -24.93 3.44 -5.10
CA GLY A 266 -25.24 4.81 -4.76
C GLY A 266 -26.70 5.11 -5.08
N THR A 267 -27.52 5.34 -4.06
CA THR A 267 -28.96 5.60 -4.24
C THR A 267 -29.27 7.09 -4.43
N ASN A 268 -28.26 7.96 -4.47
CA ASN A 268 -28.48 9.38 -4.67
C ASN A 268 -28.63 9.69 -6.17
N GLU A 269 -29.25 10.82 -6.50
CA GLU A 269 -29.52 11.19 -7.89
C GLU A 269 -28.24 11.36 -8.74
N ALA A 270 -27.11 11.74 -8.15
CA ALA A 270 -25.86 11.91 -8.88
C ALA A 270 -25.29 10.55 -9.32
N ASP A 271 -25.36 9.55 -8.45
CA ASP A 271 -24.94 8.18 -8.71
C ASP A 271 -25.89 7.51 -9.71
N GLN A 272 -27.21 7.67 -9.56
CA GLN A 272 -28.19 7.15 -10.52
C GLN A 272 -27.99 7.74 -11.93
N ARG A 273 -27.64 9.03 -12.03
CA ARG A 273 -27.30 9.66 -13.33
C ARG A 273 -26.00 9.14 -13.89
N LEU A 274 -24.99 8.88 -13.05
CA LEU A 274 -23.74 8.27 -13.47
C LEU A 274 -23.98 6.85 -14.00
N TYR A 275 -24.78 6.04 -13.31
CA TYR A 275 -25.11 4.68 -13.73
C TYR A 275 -25.92 4.66 -15.03
N ALA A 276 -26.90 5.56 -15.17
CA ALA A 276 -27.61 5.76 -16.43
C ALA A 276 -26.68 6.17 -17.58
N ALA A 277 -25.73 7.09 -17.33
CA ALA A 277 -24.76 7.50 -18.33
C ALA A 277 -23.78 6.39 -18.73
N VAL A 278 -23.37 5.52 -17.79
CA VAL A 278 -22.57 4.33 -18.11
C VAL A 278 -23.38 3.32 -18.91
N ARG A 279 -24.66 3.08 -18.58
CA ARG A 279 -25.57 2.22 -19.37
C ARG A 279 -25.78 2.74 -20.78
N ASP A 280 -25.94 4.04 -20.94
CA ASP A 280 -26.10 4.71 -22.23
C ASP A 280 -24.82 4.66 -23.07
N LEU A 281 -23.66 4.92 -22.45
CA LEU A 281 -22.35 4.78 -23.09
C LEU A 281 -22.09 3.34 -23.53
N ALA A 282 -22.59 2.41 -22.74
CA ALA A 282 -22.48 1.00 -23.00
C ALA A 282 -23.55 0.51 -24.00
N ALA A 283 -24.50 1.31 -24.50
CA ALA A 283 -25.54 0.85 -25.44
C ALA A 283 -24.96 0.16 -26.71
N PRO A 284 -25.65 -0.85 -27.29
CA PRO A 284 -25.18 -1.51 -28.51
C PRO A 284 -25.10 -0.48 -29.64
N ALA A 285 -23.88 -0.14 -30.05
CA ALA A 285 -23.64 0.90 -31.05
C ALA A 285 -23.45 0.34 -32.48
N GLY A 286 -23.58 -0.99 -32.65
CA GLY A 286 -23.36 -1.66 -33.93
C GLY A 286 -21.93 -1.54 -34.46
N GLN A 287 -20.97 -1.24 -33.57
CA GLN A 287 -19.55 -1.06 -33.88
C GLN A 287 -18.79 -2.40 -33.99
N GLY A 288 -19.53 -3.50 -34.00
CA GLY A 288 -19.04 -4.87 -34.14
C GLY A 288 -19.14 -5.68 -32.85
N PRO A 289 -19.08 -7.02 -32.96
CA PRO A 289 -19.36 -7.94 -31.86
C PRO A 289 -18.46 -7.73 -30.62
N TRP A 290 -17.27 -7.15 -30.81
CA TRP A 290 -16.34 -6.84 -29.72
C TRP A 290 -16.69 -5.59 -28.92
N HIS A 291 -17.18 -4.55 -29.60
CA HIS A 291 -17.68 -3.37 -28.91
C HIS A 291 -18.92 -3.76 -28.12
N ASP A 292 -19.82 -4.53 -28.74
CA ASP A 292 -21.08 -4.97 -28.12
C ASP A 292 -20.84 -5.89 -26.89
N ALA A 293 -19.81 -6.74 -26.92
CA ALA A 293 -19.41 -7.56 -25.76
C ALA A 293 -18.85 -6.73 -24.59
N LEU A 294 -18.06 -5.70 -24.86
CA LEU A 294 -17.56 -4.78 -23.82
C LEU A 294 -18.67 -3.87 -23.27
N ALA A 295 -19.54 -3.41 -24.15
CA ALA A 295 -20.77 -2.72 -23.80
C ALA A 295 -21.65 -3.56 -22.87
N ALA A 296 -21.83 -4.85 -23.18
CA ALA A 296 -22.54 -5.78 -22.30
C ALA A 296 -21.84 -5.90 -20.94
N ALA A 297 -20.53 -6.14 -20.93
CA ALA A 297 -19.70 -6.23 -19.72
C ALA A 297 -19.91 -5.07 -18.73
N LEU A 298 -19.81 -3.84 -19.24
CA LEU A 298 -19.92 -2.63 -18.42
C LEU A 298 -21.35 -2.42 -17.89
N ARG A 299 -22.38 -2.80 -18.66
CA ARG A 299 -23.76 -2.81 -18.17
C ARG A 299 -23.95 -3.87 -17.10
N ASP A 300 -23.53 -5.10 -17.38
CA ASP A 300 -23.69 -6.25 -16.48
C ASP A 300 -23.05 -5.96 -15.12
N GLN A 301 -21.91 -5.27 -15.09
CA GLN A 301 -21.25 -4.85 -13.86
C GLN A 301 -22.03 -3.76 -13.09
N VAL A 302 -22.59 -2.76 -13.78
CA VAL A 302 -23.41 -1.69 -13.14
C VAL A 302 -24.74 -2.25 -12.66
N ASP A 303 -25.35 -3.14 -13.44
CA ASP A 303 -26.60 -3.82 -13.12
C ASP A 303 -26.40 -4.74 -11.91
N LEU A 304 -25.33 -5.54 -11.89
CA LEU A 304 -24.97 -6.33 -10.72
C LEU A 304 -24.81 -5.47 -9.48
N ALA A 305 -24.12 -4.35 -9.63
CA ALA A 305 -23.80 -3.49 -8.53
C ALA A 305 -25.04 -2.80 -7.92
N GLU A 306 -26.00 -2.41 -8.76
CA GLU A 306 -27.33 -1.96 -8.33
C GLU A 306 -28.12 -3.10 -7.66
N GLN A 307 -28.04 -4.32 -8.20
CA GLN A 307 -28.74 -5.50 -7.67
C GLN A 307 -28.16 -6.03 -6.35
N LEU A 308 -26.85 -5.90 -6.11
CA LEU A 308 -26.20 -6.25 -4.83
C LEU A 308 -26.36 -5.16 -3.79
N ALA A 309 -26.70 -3.94 -4.20
CA ALA A 309 -26.81 -2.81 -3.29
C ALA A 309 -27.72 -3.14 -2.09
N PRO A 310 -28.92 -3.71 -2.21
CA PRO A 310 -29.76 -4.04 -1.05
C PRO A 310 -29.13 -5.06 -0.08
N VAL A 311 -28.23 -5.91 -0.58
CA VAL A 311 -27.66 -7.06 0.14
C VAL A 311 -26.41 -6.68 0.94
N VAL A 312 -25.54 -5.85 0.37
CA VAL A 312 -24.31 -5.37 1.03
C VAL A 312 -24.66 -4.14 1.88
N PRO A 313 -24.32 -4.02 3.17
CA PRO A 313 -24.70 -2.86 3.98
C PRO A 313 -23.84 -1.62 3.65
N ALA A 314 -24.36 -0.43 3.97
CA ALA A 314 -23.63 0.84 3.77
C ALA A 314 -22.43 1.00 4.72
N SER A 315 -22.47 0.35 5.89
CA SER A 315 -21.40 0.29 6.87
C SER A 315 -20.97 -1.16 7.07
N LEU A 316 -19.67 -1.40 6.99
CA LEU A 316 -19.04 -2.70 7.25
C LEU A 316 -17.93 -2.54 8.29
N PRO A 317 -17.50 -3.63 8.94
CA PRO A 317 -16.35 -3.62 9.84
C PRO A 317 -15.11 -2.97 9.23
N ASP A 318 -14.30 -2.31 10.07
CA ASP A 318 -13.08 -1.63 9.61
C ASP A 318 -12.00 -2.61 9.15
N ALA A 319 -11.90 -3.77 9.81
CA ALA A 319 -10.98 -4.84 9.44
C ALA A 319 -11.32 -5.41 8.05
N PRO A 320 -10.37 -5.38 7.08
CA PRO A 320 -10.63 -5.76 5.69
C PRO A 320 -11.18 -7.18 5.51
N LEU A 321 -10.59 -8.19 6.16
CA LEU A 321 -11.07 -9.57 6.02
C LEU A 321 -12.48 -9.74 6.59
N THR A 322 -12.72 -9.16 7.77
CA THR A 322 -14.02 -9.22 8.44
C THR A 322 -15.12 -8.61 7.56
N ALA A 323 -14.84 -7.50 6.88
CA ALA A 323 -15.75 -6.92 5.90
C ALA A 323 -15.99 -7.84 4.70
N SER A 324 -14.94 -8.42 4.12
CA SER A 324 -15.07 -9.33 2.97
C SER A 324 -15.88 -10.58 3.30
N LEU A 325 -15.65 -11.20 4.46
CA LEU A 325 -16.40 -12.37 4.88
C LEU A 325 -17.86 -12.02 5.25
N GLU A 326 -18.13 -10.86 5.83
CA GLU A 326 -19.51 -10.40 6.00
C GLU A 326 -20.23 -10.25 4.64
N VAL A 327 -19.56 -9.71 3.62
CA VAL A 327 -20.12 -9.62 2.27
C VAL A 327 -20.38 -11.02 1.70
N ALA A 328 -19.45 -11.98 1.88
CA ALA A 328 -19.63 -13.35 1.42
C ALA A 328 -20.90 -14.00 1.99
N ALA A 329 -21.10 -13.91 3.31
CA ALA A 329 -22.27 -14.44 3.98
C ALA A 329 -23.57 -13.83 3.45
N ARG A 330 -23.58 -12.52 3.20
CA ARG A 330 -24.76 -11.81 2.68
C ARG A 330 -25.09 -12.20 1.23
N LEU A 331 -24.07 -12.39 0.39
CA LEU A 331 -24.27 -12.87 -0.98
C LEU A 331 -24.85 -14.29 -1.00
N ILE A 332 -24.41 -15.15 -0.08
CA ILE A 332 -24.98 -16.50 0.09
C ILE A 332 -26.44 -16.41 0.54
N ASN A 333 -26.73 -15.60 1.56
CA ASN A 333 -28.10 -15.44 2.07
C ASN A 333 -29.08 -14.94 1.01
N ALA A 334 -28.60 -14.15 0.04
CA ALA A 334 -29.39 -13.64 -1.06
C ALA A 334 -29.68 -14.67 -2.17
N ASP A 335 -29.06 -15.86 -2.12
CA ASP A 335 -29.23 -16.96 -3.09
C ASP A 335 -29.07 -16.53 -4.55
N LEU A 336 -28.03 -15.76 -4.83
CA LEU A 336 -27.77 -15.23 -6.17
C LEU A 336 -27.14 -16.26 -7.12
N GLY A 337 -27.08 -17.53 -6.70
CA GLY A 337 -26.48 -18.63 -7.46
C GLY A 337 -24.96 -18.79 -7.31
N PHE A 338 -24.32 -18.12 -6.35
CA PHE A 338 -22.88 -18.28 -6.10
C PHE A 338 -22.56 -19.64 -5.48
N ARG A 339 -21.78 -20.47 -6.19
CA ARG A 339 -21.21 -21.73 -5.70
C ARG A 339 -19.78 -21.54 -5.21
N VAL A 340 -19.07 -20.53 -5.71
CA VAL A 340 -17.69 -20.22 -5.34
C VAL A 340 -17.61 -18.76 -4.92
N LEU A 341 -17.21 -18.49 -3.68
CA LEU A 341 -16.81 -17.16 -3.26
C LEU A 341 -15.34 -17.22 -2.84
N GLU A 342 -14.54 -16.25 -3.24
CA GLU A 342 -13.18 -16.12 -2.74
C GLU A 342 -12.94 -14.73 -2.16
N THR A 343 -12.11 -14.69 -1.13
CA THR A 343 -11.38 -13.49 -0.73
C THR A 343 -10.01 -13.88 -0.21
N GLY A 344 -9.10 -12.93 -0.13
CA GLY A 344 -7.82 -13.16 0.52
C GLY A 344 -7.20 -11.87 1.03
N TRP A 345 -6.31 -12.02 2.00
CA TRP A 345 -5.73 -10.89 2.72
C TRP A 345 -4.39 -11.29 3.36
N GLY A 346 -3.73 -10.27 3.91
CA GLY A 346 -2.56 -10.45 4.75
C GLY A 346 -1.23 -10.24 4.02
N ASP A 347 -0.21 -10.20 4.85
CA ASP A 347 1.21 -10.03 4.60
C ASP A 347 1.94 -11.15 5.34
N PHE A 348 1.54 -12.40 5.07
CA PHE A 348 2.08 -13.57 5.76
C PHE A 348 3.56 -13.80 5.46
N ASP A 349 4.19 -12.93 4.64
CA ASP A 349 5.61 -12.94 4.34
C ASP A 349 6.51 -12.40 5.46
N SER A 350 6.46 -13.11 6.58
CA SER A 350 7.05 -12.68 7.84
C SER A 350 8.53 -13.10 7.98
N HIS A 351 9.40 -12.63 7.08
CA HIS A 351 10.86 -12.83 7.21
C HIS A 351 11.47 -12.07 8.40
N ALA A 352 10.77 -11.10 8.98
CA ALA A 352 11.13 -10.43 10.23
C ALA A 352 9.85 -10.14 11.02
N GLY A 353 9.93 -9.77 12.31
CA GLY A 353 8.78 -9.24 13.08
C GLY A 353 7.60 -10.20 13.29
N GLN A 354 7.77 -11.49 13.01
CA GLN A 354 6.70 -12.49 12.96
C GLN A 354 5.96 -12.67 14.29
N ALA A 355 6.65 -12.47 15.41
CA ALA A 355 6.07 -12.52 16.76
C ALA A 355 4.90 -11.55 16.97
N SER A 356 4.81 -10.49 16.15
CA SER A 356 3.71 -9.52 16.20
C SER A 356 2.72 -9.69 15.05
N MET A 357 3.23 -9.90 13.83
CA MET A 357 2.40 -9.99 12.62
C MET A 357 1.52 -11.23 12.63
N HIS A 358 2.08 -12.42 12.85
CA HIS A 358 1.34 -13.68 12.74
C HIS A 358 0.19 -13.75 13.77
N PRO A 359 0.40 -13.43 15.07
CA PRO A 359 -0.71 -13.36 16.03
C PRO A 359 -1.81 -12.36 15.67
N ALA A 360 -1.46 -11.19 15.13
CA ALA A 360 -2.44 -10.20 14.69
C ALA A 360 -3.31 -10.72 13.53
N ARG A 361 -2.72 -11.47 12.60
CA ARG A 361 -3.48 -12.13 11.52
C ARG A 361 -4.36 -13.26 12.03
N MET A 362 -3.94 -13.99 13.07
CA MET A 362 -4.78 -15.00 13.71
C MET A 362 -5.99 -14.37 14.41
N VAL A 363 -5.82 -13.20 15.05
CA VAL A 363 -6.94 -12.43 15.63
C VAL A 363 -7.92 -11.99 14.54
N GLU A 364 -7.43 -11.46 13.41
CA GLU A 364 -8.30 -11.03 12.31
C GLU A 364 -9.02 -12.22 11.63
N LEU A 365 -8.32 -13.34 11.43
CA LEU A 365 -8.90 -14.59 10.90
C LEU A 365 -10.07 -15.07 11.77
N ASP A 366 -9.84 -15.22 13.08
CA ASP A 366 -10.87 -15.73 13.99
C ASP A 366 -12.08 -14.79 14.06
N ALA A 367 -11.84 -13.47 14.15
CA ALA A 367 -12.89 -12.46 14.16
C ALA A 367 -13.73 -12.45 12.87
N ALA A 368 -13.08 -12.63 11.71
CA ALA A 368 -13.78 -12.67 10.44
C ALA A 368 -14.60 -13.96 10.24
N VAL A 369 -14.09 -15.11 10.71
CA VAL A 369 -14.84 -16.38 10.72
C VAL A 369 -16.05 -16.29 11.64
N ALA A 370 -15.88 -15.71 12.85
CA ALA A 370 -17.00 -15.45 13.75
C ALA A 370 -18.07 -14.58 13.08
N ARG A 371 -17.66 -13.49 12.43
CA ARG A 371 -18.57 -12.59 11.74
C ARG A 371 -19.29 -13.24 10.56
N PHE A 372 -18.60 -14.09 9.80
CA PHE A 372 -19.18 -14.84 8.69
C PHE A 372 -20.39 -15.67 9.17
N PHE A 373 -20.21 -16.47 10.21
CA PHE A 373 -21.27 -17.34 10.74
C PHE A 373 -22.32 -16.58 11.56
N GLU A 374 -22.00 -15.42 12.13
CA GLU A 374 -23.00 -14.53 12.73
C GLU A 374 -23.99 -14.00 11.67
N VAL A 375 -23.49 -13.72 10.46
CA VAL A 375 -24.28 -13.11 9.39
C VAL A 375 -24.95 -14.17 8.49
N LEU A 376 -24.36 -15.35 8.33
CA LEU A 376 -24.89 -16.43 7.52
C LEU A 376 -26.23 -16.92 8.08
N ASP A 377 -27.27 -16.98 7.23
CA ASP A 377 -28.56 -17.55 7.62
C ASP A 377 -28.38 -19.07 7.88
N PRO A 378 -28.81 -19.58 9.05
CA PRO A 378 -28.68 -20.99 9.40
C PRO A 378 -29.22 -21.98 8.36
N ALA A 379 -30.16 -21.58 7.50
CA ALA A 379 -30.66 -22.42 6.40
C ALA A 379 -29.57 -22.76 5.37
N TRP A 380 -28.49 -21.99 5.30
CA TRP A 380 -27.33 -22.23 4.43
C TRP A 380 -26.24 -23.07 5.09
N ALA A 381 -26.27 -23.26 6.40
CA ALA A 381 -25.16 -23.87 7.14
C ALA A 381 -24.79 -25.29 6.64
N GLY A 382 -25.78 -26.09 6.24
CA GLY A 382 -25.57 -27.43 5.66
C GLY A 382 -25.09 -27.44 4.20
N ARG A 383 -24.96 -26.27 3.56
CA ARG A 383 -24.55 -26.11 2.16
C ARG A 383 -23.31 -25.23 1.99
N VAL A 384 -22.75 -24.69 3.07
CA VAL A 384 -21.56 -23.83 3.02
C VAL A 384 -20.38 -24.52 3.71
N THR A 385 -19.25 -24.53 3.02
CA THR A 385 -17.94 -24.88 3.58
C THR A 385 -16.95 -23.76 3.28
N VAL A 386 -16.01 -23.53 4.19
CA VAL A 386 -14.89 -22.60 4.01
C VAL A 386 -13.59 -23.40 3.98
N MET A 387 -12.69 -23.04 3.07
CA MET A 387 -11.34 -23.60 3.00
C MET A 387 -10.29 -22.48 3.04
N THR A 388 -9.14 -22.74 3.66
CA THR A 388 -7.98 -21.87 3.58
C THR A 388 -6.93 -22.43 2.62
N PHE A 389 -6.12 -21.54 2.04
CA PHE A 389 -4.85 -21.94 1.43
C PHE A 389 -3.78 -20.86 1.60
N SER A 390 -2.52 -21.26 1.44
CA SER A 390 -1.36 -20.37 1.36
C SER A 390 -0.32 -20.97 0.42
N GLU A 391 0.41 -20.15 -0.32
CA GLU A 391 1.29 -20.60 -1.42
C GLU A 391 2.47 -21.47 -0.97
N PHE A 392 2.81 -21.47 0.32
CA PHE A 392 3.73 -22.41 0.96
C PHE A 392 3.68 -22.26 2.49
N GLY A 393 4.46 -23.07 3.22
CA GLY A 393 4.63 -22.95 4.67
C GLY A 393 5.83 -22.11 5.08
N ARG A 394 6.29 -22.26 6.32
CA ARG A 394 7.45 -21.56 6.88
C ARG A 394 8.52 -22.52 7.39
N THR A 395 9.78 -22.07 7.40
CA THR A 395 10.88 -22.86 7.96
C THR A 395 10.65 -23.19 9.43
N PRO A 396 11.04 -24.38 9.92
CA PRO A 396 10.96 -24.73 11.33
C PRO A 396 11.80 -23.81 12.22
N TYR A 397 12.95 -23.34 11.70
CA TYR A 397 13.83 -22.44 12.42
C TYR A 397 13.44 -20.98 12.25
N SER A 398 13.48 -20.22 13.35
CA SER A 398 13.49 -18.76 13.28
C SER A 398 14.80 -18.27 12.63
N ASN A 399 14.69 -17.32 11.71
CA ASN A 399 15.84 -16.65 11.12
C ASN A 399 16.42 -15.58 12.06
N ALA A 400 17.53 -14.95 11.66
CA ALA A 400 18.23 -13.97 12.50
C ALA A 400 17.46 -12.66 12.71
N SER A 401 16.43 -12.41 11.91
CA SER A 401 15.62 -11.18 11.92
C SER A 401 14.33 -11.31 12.75
N GLY A 402 14.16 -12.41 13.48
CA GLY A 402 12.97 -12.66 14.29
C GLY A 402 11.72 -13.03 13.45
N GLY A 403 11.93 -13.60 12.26
CA GLY A 403 10.89 -14.18 11.41
C GLY A 403 11.26 -15.59 10.95
N THR A 404 10.65 -16.05 9.86
CA THR A 404 10.93 -17.35 9.22
C THR A 404 10.97 -17.24 7.72
N ASP A 405 11.76 -18.11 7.09
CA ASP A 405 11.92 -18.14 5.65
C ASP A 405 10.86 -19.05 5.01
N HIS A 406 10.78 -19.05 3.67
CA HIS A 406 9.82 -19.88 2.93
C HIS A 406 10.04 -21.36 3.23
N GLY A 407 8.97 -22.07 3.59
CA GLY A 407 8.93 -23.52 3.82
C GLY A 407 8.32 -24.28 2.64
N THR A 408 8.21 -25.60 2.78
CA THR A 408 7.72 -26.49 1.72
C THR A 408 6.42 -27.21 2.06
N ALA A 409 5.98 -27.11 3.32
CA ALA A 409 4.78 -27.76 3.83
C ALA A 409 4.08 -26.85 4.84
N SER A 410 2.75 -26.79 4.80
CA SER A 410 1.94 -26.00 5.72
C SER A 410 0.71 -26.78 6.21
N ALA A 411 -0.07 -26.17 7.09
CA ALA A 411 -1.36 -26.68 7.56
C ALA A 411 -2.50 -25.86 6.94
N MET A 412 -3.52 -26.54 6.44
CA MET A 412 -4.72 -25.95 5.85
C MET A 412 -5.96 -26.30 6.69
N LEU A 413 -6.94 -25.40 6.68
CA LEU A 413 -8.15 -25.52 7.48
C LEU A 413 -9.36 -25.62 6.55
N VAL A 414 -10.25 -26.57 6.85
CA VAL A 414 -11.56 -26.69 6.20
C VAL A 414 -12.61 -26.76 7.29
N PHE A 415 -13.66 -25.95 7.21
CA PHE A 415 -14.68 -25.91 8.25
C PHE A 415 -16.07 -25.61 7.71
N GLY A 416 -17.07 -26.23 8.34
CA GLY A 416 -18.47 -26.20 7.92
C GLY A 416 -19.27 -27.32 8.57
N THR A 417 -20.61 -27.26 8.45
CA THR A 417 -21.52 -28.17 9.17
C THR A 417 -21.30 -29.65 8.83
N HIS A 418 -20.99 -29.96 7.58
CA HIS A 418 -20.78 -31.33 7.10
C HIS A 418 -19.31 -31.69 6.88
N VAL A 419 -18.40 -30.84 7.32
CA VAL A 419 -16.98 -31.20 7.38
C VAL A 419 -16.82 -32.33 8.39
N ALA A 420 -16.07 -33.37 8.02
CA ALA A 420 -15.65 -34.41 8.94
C ALA A 420 -14.52 -33.85 9.81
N GLY A 421 -14.84 -33.35 11.01
CA GLY A 421 -13.83 -32.77 11.90
C GLY A 421 -12.75 -33.79 12.29
N GLY A 422 -11.50 -33.33 12.34
CA GLY A 422 -10.35 -34.19 12.62
C GLY A 422 -9.05 -33.70 12.01
N THR A 423 -7.97 -34.44 12.26
CA THR A 423 -6.65 -34.20 11.68
C THR A 423 -6.41 -35.15 10.51
N TYR A 424 -5.96 -34.60 9.39
CA TYR A 424 -5.75 -35.28 8.12
C TYR A 424 -4.33 -35.06 7.63
N GLY A 425 -3.80 -36.03 6.89
CA GLY A 425 -2.38 -36.02 6.51
C GLY A 425 -1.46 -36.32 7.70
N ALA A 426 -0.16 -36.28 7.46
CA ALA A 426 0.84 -36.44 8.50
C ALA A 426 1.54 -35.11 8.76
N HIS A 427 1.74 -34.75 10.03
CA HIS A 427 2.58 -33.61 10.40
C HIS A 427 3.94 -33.70 9.68
N ALA A 428 4.35 -32.60 9.05
CA ALA A 428 5.62 -32.52 8.36
C ALA A 428 6.75 -32.46 9.40
N SER A 429 7.38 -33.61 9.67
CA SER A 429 8.37 -33.77 10.74
C SER A 429 9.49 -32.73 10.66
N THR A 430 9.77 -32.06 11.78
CA THR A 430 10.91 -31.14 11.89
C THR A 430 12.14 -31.80 12.54
N ALA A 431 12.00 -33.04 12.99
CA ALA A 431 13.07 -33.81 13.63
C ALA A 431 14.27 -34.02 12.69
N GLY A 432 15.48 -33.75 13.21
CA GLY A 432 16.74 -33.95 12.47
C GLY A 432 17.05 -32.92 11.40
N LEU A 433 16.15 -31.95 11.15
CA LEU A 433 16.39 -30.87 10.19
C LEU A 433 17.44 -29.89 10.73
N GLN A 434 18.39 -29.53 9.88
CA GLN A 434 19.30 -28.41 10.10
C GLN A 434 18.61 -27.08 9.81
N ARG A 435 19.23 -25.97 10.24
CA ARG A 435 18.68 -24.60 10.14
C ARG A 435 18.07 -24.23 8.78
N TRP A 436 18.67 -24.71 7.70
CA TRP A 436 18.29 -24.34 6.32
C TRP A 436 17.46 -25.40 5.61
N GLU A 437 17.22 -26.54 6.27
CA GLU A 437 16.44 -27.63 5.72
C GLU A 437 14.95 -27.38 5.95
N ARG A 438 14.14 -27.93 5.05
CA ARG A 438 12.69 -27.71 5.03
C ARG A 438 11.98 -29.06 5.16
N PRO A 439 10.88 -29.13 5.92
CA PRO A 439 10.16 -30.38 6.13
C PRO A 439 9.47 -30.79 4.82
N ALA A 440 9.64 -32.06 4.43
CA ALA A 440 8.95 -32.58 3.24
C ALA A 440 7.43 -32.51 3.44
N HIS A 441 6.71 -32.14 2.37
CA HIS A 441 5.26 -32.26 2.36
C HIS A 441 4.86 -33.74 2.45
N THR A 442 3.71 -33.99 3.08
CA THR A 442 3.12 -35.33 3.24
C THR A 442 1.81 -35.46 2.50
N VAL A 443 1.19 -34.33 2.12
CA VAL A 443 -0.03 -34.24 1.32
C VAL A 443 0.25 -33.37 0.10
N ASP A 444 0.02 -33.90 -1.10
CA ASP A 444 0.07 -33.11 -2.33
C ASP A 444 -1.13 -32.15 -2.36
N VAL A 445 -0.89 -30.87 -2.66
CA VAL A 445 -1.93 -29.84 -2.77
C VAL A 445 -3.10 -30.26 -3.68
N ARG A 446 -2.86 -31.10 -4.68
CA ARG A 446 -3.91 -31.61 -5.57
C ARG A 446 -4.81 -32.65 -4.92
N ALA A 447 -4.33 -33.42 -3.94
CA ALA A 447 -5.17 -34.29 -3.12
C ALA A 447 -6.11 -33.47 -2.22
N TYR A 448 -5.60 -32.36 -1.66
CA TYR A 448 -6.42 -31.40 -0.91
C TYR A 448 -7.53 -30.81 -1.80
N TYR A 449 -7.22 -30.38 -3.02
CA TYR A 449 -8.23 -29.87 -3.95
C TYR A 449 -9.19 -30.94 -4.47
N ALA A 450 -8.71 -32.15 -4.76
CA ALA A 450 -9.57 -33.26 -5.19
C ALA A 450 -10.63 -33.58 -4.14
N SER A 451 -10.23 -33.60 -2.87
CA SER A 451 -11.14 -33.81 -1.73
C SER A 451 -12.25 -32.75 -1.65
N ILE A 452 -11.94 -31.48 -1.96
CA ILE A 452 -12.95 -30.41 -2.04
C ILE A 452 -13.87 -30.59 -3.27
N ILE A 453 -13.29 -30.84 -4.44
CA ILE A 453 -14.05 -30.94 -5.69
C ILE A 453 -15.03 -32.12 -5.64
N ASP A 454 -14.54 -33.30 -5.27
CA ASP A 454 -15.33 -34.53 -5.29
C ASP A 454 -16.24 -34.65 -4.07
N GLY A 455 -15.78 -34.20 -2.89
CA GLY A 455 -16.54 -34.28 -1.65
C GLY A 455 -17.60 -33.18 -1.48
N TRP A 456 -17.45 -32.03 -2.14
CA TRP A 456 -18.32 -30.86 -1.91
C TRP A 456 -18.88 -30.21 -3.17
N LEU A 457 -18.09 -30.12 -4.24
CA LEU A 457 -18.49 -29.43 -5.49
C LEU A 457 -19.07 -30.37 -6.56
N GLY A 458 -19.41 -31.60 -6.19
CA GLY A 458 -20.16 -32.53 -7.05
C GLY A 458 -19.31 -33.33 -8.05
N GLY A 459 -17.97 -33.32 -7.94
CA GLY A 459 -17.11 -34.22 -8.70
C GLY A 459 -16.34 -33.61 -9.87
N GLY A 460 -15.48 -34.43 -10.47
CA GLY A 460 -14.72 -34.09 -11.68
C GLY A 460 -13.27 -33.67 -11.41
N SER A 461 -12.74 -33.97 -10.22
CA SER A 461 -11.38 -33.57 -9.84
C SER A 461 -10.31 -34.06 -10.83
N SER A 462 -10.46 -35.26 -11.39
CA SER A 462 -9.46 -35.83 -12.29
C SER A 462 -9.34 -35.06 -13.61
N GLU A 463 -10.45 -34.54 -14.14
CA GLU A 463 -10.46 -33.65 -15.29
C GLU A 463 -9.91 -32.27 -14.94
N VAL A 464 -10.35 -31.71 -13.81
CA VAL A 464 -9.95 -30.37 -13.34
C VAL A 464 -8.45 -30.32 -13.02
N LEU A 465 -7.89 -31.36 -12.40
CA LEU A 465 -6.51 -31.39 -11.89
C LEU A 465 -5.55 -32.13 -12.84
N GLY A 466 -6.07 -32.76 -13.90
CA GLY A 466 -5.28 -33.47 -14.92
C GLY A 466 -4.72 -34.81 -14.45
N GLY A 467 -5.40 -35.49 -13.52
CA GLY A 467 -5.02 -36.80 -12.99
C GLY A 467 -5.77 -37.16 -11.71
N ASP A 468 -5.71 -38.42 -11.31
CA ASP A 468 -6.33 -38.89 -10.06
C ASP A 468 -5.43 -38.57 -8.86
N PHE A 469 -6.05 -38.13 -7.76
CA PHE A 469 -5.39 -37.79 -6.51
C PHE A 469 -6.15 -38.40 -5.33
N ASP A 470 -5.45 -38.59 -4.20
CA ASP A 470 -6.04 -39.18 -3.01
C ASP A 470 -7.19 -38.31 -2.47
N ASP A 471 -8.29 -38.97 -2.10
CA ASP A 471 -9.37 -38.36 -1.33
C ASP A 471 -9.04 -38.47 0.17
N LEU A 472 -8.96 -37.33 0.83
CA LEU A 472 -8.66 -37.22 2.25
C LEU A 472 -9.89 -37.50 3.13
N GLY A 473 -11.10 -37.56 2.57
CA GLY A 473 -12.33 -37.82 3.30
C GLY A 473 -12.78 -36.65 4.18
N LEU A 474 -12.66 -35.42 3.68
CA LEU A 474 -12.89 -34.18 4.45
C LEU A 474 -14.36 -33.91 4.81
N PHE A 475 -15.31 -34.70 4.29
CA PHE A 475 -16.75 -34.46 4.44
C PHE A 475 -17.46 -35.69 5.01
N ALA A 476 -18.28 -35.47 6.05
CA ALA A 476 -19.08 -36.51 6.69
C ALA A 476 -20.42 -36.75 5.99
N ALA A 477 -20.89 -35.76 5.22
CA ALA A 477 -22.13 -35.83 4.45
C ALA A 477 -22.05 -34.92 3.21
N ALA A 478 -22.89 -35.21 2.21
CA ALA A 478 -23.03 -34.36 1.03
C ALA A 478 -23.74 -33.03 1.37
N PRO A 479 -23.56 -31.97 0.57
CA PRO A 479 -24.25 -30.70 0.75
C PRO A 479 -25.77 -30.87 0.86
N GLY A 480 -26.39 -30.14 1.80
CA GLY A 480 -27.84 -30.12 1.97
C GLY A 480 -28.45 -31.33 2.68
N THR A 481 -27.63 -32.29 3.11
CA THR A 481 -28.09 -33.39 3.96
C THR A 481 -28.70 -32.85 5.25
N ALA A 482 -29.88 -33.33 5.64
CA ALA A 482 -30.54 -32.84 6.85
C ALA A 482 -29.66 -33.06 8.09
N VAL A 483 -29.52 -32.03 8.93
CA VAL A 483 -28.83 -32.12 10.21
C VAL A 483 -29.79 -32.77 11.22
N GLU A 484 -29.50 -33.99 11.65
CA GLU A 484 -30.33 -34.72 12.62
C GLU A 484 -30.45 -33.97 13.97
N PRO A 485 -31.60 -33.98 14.67
CA PRO A 485 -31.82 -33.22 15.93
C PRO A 485 -30.96 -33.64 17.14
N GLY A 486 -29.94 -34.48 16.96
CA GLY A 486 -28.93 -34.85 17.95
C GLY A 486 -27.49 -34.83 17.42
N GLY A 487 -27.28 -34.45 16.16
CA GLY A 487 -26.00 -34.05 15.60
C GLY A 487 -25.75 -32.57 15.87
N THR A 488 -24.49 -32.14 15.89
CA THR A 488 -24.12 -30.74 16.14
C THR A 488 -24.93 -29.82 15.24
N GLY A 489 -25.79 -28.99 15.86
CA GLY A 489 -26.75 -28.13 15.18
C GLY A 489 -26.08 -27.09 14.27
N PRO A 490 -26.83 -26.08 13.77
CA PRO A 490 -26.23 -25.01 12.97
C PRO A 490 -25.00 -24.43 13.67
N ILE A 491 -23.99 -24.09 12.87
CA ILE A 491 -22.64 -23.71 13.27
C ILE A 491 -22.64 -22.87 14.56
N VAL A 492 -21.95 -23.35 15.60
CA VAL A 492 -21.92 -22.73 16.92
C VAL A 492 -21.13 -21.42 16.84
N THR A 493 -21.80 -20.28 16.98
CA THR A 493 -21.15 -18.97 17.13
C THR A 493 -20.82 -18.70 18.61
N PRO A 494 -19.57 -18.37 18.97
CA PRO A 494 -19.25 -17.93 20.32
C PRO A 494 -19.79 -16.50 20.53
N GLY A 495 -20.90 -16.35 21.25
CA GLY A 495 -21.43 -15.02 21.64
C GLY A 495 -22.93 -14.93 21.93
N GLY A 496 -23.72 -15.95 21.63
CA GLY A 496 -25.16 -15.96 21.93
C GLY A 496 -25.46 -16.37 23.37
N THR A 497 -25.51 -15.43 24.32
CA THR A 497 -26.08 -15.73 25.65
C THR A 497 -27.61 -15.84 25.56
N SER A 498 -28.10 -17.08 25.53
CA SER A 498 -29.46 -17.42 25.95
C SER A 498 -29.50 -17.50 27.49
N GLY A 499 -30.60 -17.01 28.06
CA GLY A 499 -30.71 -16.67 29.49
C GLY A 499 -30.61 -17.86 30.46
N GLY A 500 -30.04 -17.57 31.63
CA GLY A 500 -30.02 -18.46 32.79
C GLY A 500 -29.74 -17.67 34.07
N THR A 501 -30.77 -17.54 34.90
CA THR A 501 -30.77 -16.89 36.22
C THR A 501 -29.79 -17.53 37.22
N GLY A 502 -28.99 -16.72 37.90
CA GLY A 502 -28.22 -17.14 39.08
C GLY A 502 -27.51 -15.95 39.73
N GLY A 503 -28.13 -15.37 40.76
CA GLY A 503 -27.61 -14.18 41.45
C GLY A 503 -26.45 -14.46 42.39
N SER A 504 -25.58 -13.47 42.57
CA SER A 504 -24.95 -13.14 43.85
C SER A 504 -24.36 -11.73 43.79
N THR A 505 -24.44 -11.06 44.93
CA THR A 505 -24.40 -9.61 45.21
C THR A 505 -23.00 -9.04 45.48
N GLY A 506 -22.85 -7.74 45.17
CA GLY A 506 -21.94 -6.78 45.83
C GLY A 506 -20.83 -6.24 44.92
N GLY A 507 -20.61 -4.94 44.72
CA GLY A 507 -21.23 -3.73 45.24
C GLY A 507 -20.70 -2.51 44.46
N SER A 508 -21.56 -1.49 44.35
CA SER A 508 -21.36 -0.10 43.89
C SER A 508 -19.99 0.50 44.25
N THR A 509 -19.33 1.33 43.42
CA THR A 509 -19.65 2.75 43.09
C THR A 509 -18.86 3.15 41.83
N GLY A 510 -19.28 3.96 40.85
CA GLY A 510 -20.26 5.04 40.76
C GLY A 510 -19.62 6.16 39.90
N GLY A 511 -20.20 6.52 38.75
CA GLY A 511 -19.58 7.51 37.86
C GLY A 511 -20.32 7.82 36.55
N SER A 512 -21.60 8.20 36.66
CA SER A 512 -22.40 9.08 35.77
C SER A 512 -22.25 8.97 34.24
N THR A 513 -23.32 8.44 33.64
CA THR A 513 -23.78 8.65 32.27
C THR A 513 -23.98 10.13 31.90
N GLY A 514 -23.60 10.49 30.67
CA GLY A 514 -23.98 11.74 30.01
C GLY A 514 -24.21 11.47 28.52
N ASP A 515 -25.47 11.39 28.16
CA ASP A 515 -26.01 11.35 26.80
C ASP A 515 -25.54 12.58 25.99
N ALA A 516 -25.16 12.39 24.72
CA ALA A 516 -24.85 13.48 23.80
C ALA A 516 -25.40 13.17 22.40
N THR A 517 -26.62 13.63 22.23
CA THR A 517 -27.34 13.92 20.99
C THR A 517 -26.49 14.45 19.84
N LYS A 518 -26.86 14.02 18.62
CA LYS A 518 -26.55 14.67 17.34
C LYS A 518 -26.71 16.20 17.43
N GLY A 519 -25.63 16.93 17.15
CA GLY A 519 -25.65 18.37 16.95
C GLY A 519 -24.76 18.74 15.77
N GLY A 520 -25.37 19.22 14.67
CA GLY A 520 -24.65 19.97 13.65
C GLY A 520 -24.13 21.27 14.27
N GLY A 521 -22.82 21.46 14.25
CA GLY A 521 -22.16 22.66 14.74
C GLY A 521 -21.17 23.15 13.69
N SER A 522 -21.38 24.38 13.21
CA SER A 522 -20.38 25.16 12.49
C SER A 522 -19.06 25.13 13.25
N ALA A 523 -17.99 24.68 12.60
CA ALA A 523 -16.65 24.70 13.16
C ALA A 523 -16.29 26.13 13.60
N ALA A 524 -15.88 26.29 14.85
CA ALA A 524 -15.21 27.50 15.30
C ALA A 524 -13.91 27.68 14.48
N PRO A 525 -13.48 28.92 14.17
CA PRO A 525 -12.28 29.14 13.37
C PRO A 525 -11.07 28.55 14.10
N ALA A 526 -10.34 27.66 13.40
CA ALA A 526 -9.07 27.13 13.87
C ALA A 526 -8.11 28.28 14.21
N ALA A 527 -7.40 28.17 15.33
CA ALA A 527 -6.45 29.19 15.75
C ALA A 527 -5.39 29.41 14.65
N VAL A 528 -5.33 30.63 14.10
CA VAL A 528 -4.39 31.02 13.05
C VAL A 528 -2.98 31.10 13.66
N GLY A 529 -2.02 30.36 13.11
CA GLY A 529 -0.62 30.39 13.56
C GLY A 529 0.02 31.78 13.45
N THR A 530 0.97 32.06 14.34
CA THR A 530 1.78 33.30 14.32
C THR A 530 2.51 33.42 12.98
N ALA A 531 2.49 34.63 12.38
CA ALA A 531 3.19 34.87 11.13
C ALA A 531 4.70 34.69 11.31
N GLY A 532 5.38 34.11 10.32
CA GLY A 532 6.79 33.77 10.36
C GLY A 532 7.57 34.26 9.14
N ALA A 533 8.75 34.83 9.37
CA ALA A 533 9.70 35.20 8.33
C ALA A 533 10.87 34.20 8.31
N PHE A 534 11.36 33.86 7.12
CA PHE A 534 12.31 32.76 6.92
C PHE A 534 13.75 33.17 7.29
N VAL A 535 14.49 32.26 7.88
CA VAL A 535 15.92 32.38 8.11
C VAL A 535 16.57 31.08 7.63
N GLY A 536 17.30 31.17 6.53
CA GLY A 536 18.11 30.08 6.02
C GLY A 536 19.36 29.85 6.85
N MET A 537 19.84 28.61 6.88
CA MET A 537 21.09 28.23 7.54
C MET A 537 21.87 27.22 6.72
N THR A 538 23.14 27.03 7.06
CA THR A 538 23.88 25.86 6.59
C THR A 538 23.17 24.60 7.10
N PRO A 539 22.86 23.63 6.22
CA PRO A 539 22.14 22.43 6.62
C PRO A 539 22.85 21.67 7.74
N VAL A 540 22.07 21.23 8.73
CA VAL A 540 22.61 20.53 9.90
C VAL A 540 21.72 19.38 10.35
N ARG A 541 22.33 18.24 10.66
CA ARG A 541 21.66 17.10 11.27
C ARG A 541 21.36 17.37 12.74
N ILE A 542 20.07 17.36 13.10
CA ILE A 542 19.64 17.58 14.50
C ILE A 542 19.16 16.31 15.19
N ALA A 543 18.88 15.25 14.43
CA ALA A 543 18.47 13.95 14.94
C ALA A 543 18.91 12.85 13.98
N ASP A 544 19.46 11.77 14.52
CA ASP A 544 19.71 10.54 13.78
C ASP A 544 19.61 9.34 14.72
N THR A 545 18.60 8.53 14.50
CA THR A 545 18.31 7.36 15.34
C THR A 545 19.30 6.20 15.15
N ARG A 546 20.20 6.26 14.15
CA ARG A 546 21.19 5.21 13.89
C ARG A 546 22.38 5.30 14.85
N ASP A 547 22.78 6.52 15.19
CA ASP A 547 23.95 6.80 16.03
C ASP A 547 23.62 7.63 17.29
N GLY A 548 22.37 8.10 17.41
CA GLY A 548 21.88 8.88 18.54
C GLY A 548 22.21 10.37 18.45
N ALA A 549 22.61 10.87 17.27
CA ALA A 549 22.88 12.28 17.07
C ALA A 549 21.68 13.14 17.54
N GLY A 550 21.98 14.27 18.18
CA GLY A 550 20.96 15.14 18.77
C GLY A 550 20.37 14.65 20.10
N GLY A 551 20.98 13.65 20.75
CA GLY A 551 20.48 13.10 22.01
C GLY A 551 19.16 12.34 21.84
N ILE A 552 18.96 11.77 20.66
CA ILE A 552 17.82 10.91 20.33
C ILE A 552 18.19 9.46 20.67
N PRO A 553 17.24 8.61 21.13
CA PRO A 553 17.51 7.20 21.36
C PRO A 553 18.06 6.49 20.12
N VAL A 554 19.09 5.67 20.31
CA VAL A 554 19.62 4.76 19.28
C VAL A 554 18.63 3.61 19.10
N GLY A 555 18.24 3.34 17.86
CA GLY A 555 17.28 2.30 17.50
C GLY A 555 16.18 2.81 16.57
N THR A 556 15.43 1.90 15.96
CA THR A 556 14.38 2.28 15.01
C THR A 556 13.16 2.87 15.73
N VAL A 557 12.44 3.76 15.03
CA VAL A 557 11.10 4.22 15.43
C VAL A 557 10.13 3.09 15.09
N GLY A 558 9.62 2.38 16.11
CA GLY A 558 8.75 1.21 15.94
C GLY A 558 7.33 1.52 15.46
N PRO A 559 6.47 0.50 15.30
CA PRO A 559 5.12 0.66 14.77
C PRO A 559 4.24 1.41 15.78
N GLY A 560 3.47 2.39 15.30
CA GLY A 560 2.66 3.26 16.12
C GLY A 560 3.46 4.20 17.05
N ALA A 561 4.79 4.20 16.97
CA ALA A 561 5.65 4.98 17.86
C ALA A 561 5.85 6.40 17.32
N THR A 562 6.07 7.33 18.25
CA THR A 562 6.39 8.73 17.94
C THR A 562 7.78 9.08 18.45
N LEU A 563 8.64 9.52 17.55
CA LEU A 563 9.92 10.12 17.87
C LEU A 563 9.75 11.62 18.14
N ARG A 564 10.08 12.04 19.36
CA ARG A 564 10.15 13.44 19.78
C ARG A 564 11.48 14.06 19.36
N VAL A 565 11.47 15.08 18.49
CA VAL A 565 12.70 15.75 18.02
C VAL A 565 12.73 17.20 18.48
N PRO A 566 13.56 17.56 19.48
CA PRO A 566 13.75 18.95 19.86
C PRO A 566 14.48 19.73 18.76
N VAL A 567 13.95 20.90 18.40
CA VAL A 567 14.48 21.74 17.31
C VAL A 567 14.98 23.08 17.84
N ALA A 568 14.13 23.80 18.58
CA ALA A 568 14.50 25.11 19.12
C ALA A 568 15.70 25.01 20.07
N GLY A 569 16.60 25.98 19.99
CA GLY A 569 17.80 26.05 20.84
C GLY A 569 18.92 25.09 20.42
N ARG A 570 18.83 24.45 19.24
CA ARG A 570 19.83 23.50 18.75
C ARG A 570 20.45 23.94 17.44
N HIS A 571 21.77 23.73 17.31
CA HIS A 571 22.51 23.84 16.04
C HIS A 571 22.23 25.12 15.23
N GLY A 572 22.07 26.27 15.90
CA GLY A 572 21.82 27.56 15.26
C GLY A 572 20.35 27.95 15.10
N VAL A 573 19.41 27.08 15.52
CA VAL A 573 18.00 27.45 15.69
C VAL A 573 17.81 28.16 17.04
N PRO A 574 17.19 29.37 17.08
CA PRO A 574 16.95 30.09 18.32
C PRO A 574 16.10 29.29 19.32
N PRO A 575 16.30 29.46 20.64
CA PRO A 575 15.50 28.78 21.66
C PRO A 575 14.07 29.34 21.75
N ASN A 576 13.85 30.58 21.33
CA ASN A 576 12.57 31.29 21.42
C ASN A 576 12.21 31.95 20.08
N GLY A 577 10.92 32.23 19.88
CA GLY A 577 10.42 32.98 18.72
C GLY A 577 10.36 32.19 17.41
N VAL A 578 10.79 30.93 17.40
CA VAL A 578 10.64 30.00 16.27
C VAL A 578 9.18 29.58 16.16
N VAL A 579 8.57 29.82 15.00
CA VAL A 579 7.17 29.46 14.72
C VAL A 579 7.04 28.24 13.82
N ALA A 580 8.06 27.95 13.01
CA ALA A 580 8.13 26.75 12.18
C ALA A 580 9.58 26.38 11.84
N VAL A 581 9.81 25.12 11.47
CA VAL A 581 11.09 24.60 10.98
C VAL A 581 10.97 24.16 9.53
N VAL A 582 12.07 24.32 8.78
CA VAL A 582 12.28 23.70 7.47
C VAL A 582 13.27 22.56 7.65
N ALA A 583 12.79 21.32 7.54
CA ALA A 583 13.61 20.14 7.76
C ALA A 583 13.36 19.09 6.66
N ASN A 584 14.38 18.30 6.34
CA ASN A 584 14.21 17.07 5.58
C ASN A 584 14.10 15.93 6.60
N VAL A 585 13.00 15.17 6.54
CA VAL A 585 12.81 13.97 7.35
C VAL A 585 13.08 12.77 6.46
N THR A 586 14.03 11.94 6.85
CA THR A 586 14.45 10.76 6.07
C THR A 586 14.19 9.50 6.86
N ALA A 587 13.31 8.67 6.33
CA ALA A 587 13.15 7.29 6.78
C ALA A 587 14.27 6.44 6.14
N VAL A 588 15.03 5.72 6.97
CA VAL A 588 16.16 4.87 6.57
C VAL A 588 15.91 3.45 7.04
N ASP A 589 16.17 2.50 6.16
CA ASP A 589 15.97 1.06 6.38
C ASP A 589 14.58 0.73 6.97
N PRO A 590 13.49 1.21 6.35
CA PRO A 590 12.14 0.84 6.78
C PRO A 590 11.95 -0.67 6.61
N SER A 591 11.45 -1.34 7.64
CA SER A 591 11.25 -2.80 7.63
C SER A 591 10.06 -3.25 6.78
N GLU A 592 9.11 -2.36 6.52
CA GLU A 592 7.96 -2.57 5.63
C GLU A 592 7.46 -1.22 5.08
N ALA A 593 6.49 -1.27 4.17
CA ALA A 593 5.83 -0.06 3.71
C ALA A 593 5.08 0.61 4.88
N THR A 594 5.37 1.88 5.12
CA THR A 594 4.75 2.67 6.20
C THR A 594 4.52 4.10 5.73
N TYR A 595 3.97 4.94 6.59
CA TYR A 595 4.01 6.38 6.45
C TYR A 595 4.54 7.02 7.72
N LEU A 596 5.29 8.12 7.55
CA LEU A 596 5.61 9.01 8.66
C LEU A 596 4.71 10.24 8.64
N THR A 597 4.24 10.62 9.82
CA THR A 597 3.50 11.86 10.06
C THR A 597 4.36 12.78 10.92
N VAL A 598 4.56 14.01 10.47
CA VAL A 598 5.26 15.05 11.22
C VAL A 598 4.25 16.05 11.74
N ALA A 599 4.35 16.42 13.01
CA ALA A 599 3.44 17.36 13.66
C ALA A 599 4.16 18.30 14.62
N PRO A 600 3.56 19.46 14.96
CA PRO A 600 4.04 20.26 16.08
C PRO A 600 3.97 19.45 17.36
N GLY A 601 4.94 19.71 18.22
CA GLY A 601 5.10 18.94 19.41
C GLY A 601 3.95 18.91 20.40
N GLY A 602 3.50 17.70 20.75
CA GLY A 602 2.40 17.51 21.68
C GLY A 602 1.03 17.93 21.14
N ALA A 603 0.93 18.29 19.84
CA ALA A 603 -0.32 18.74 19.22
C ALA A 603 -1.31 17.60 18.90
N GLY A 604 -0.97 16.36 19.23
CA GLY A 604 -1.69 15.17 18.77
C GLY A 604 -1.33 14.81 17.32
N ARG A 605 -1.58 13.56 16.92
CA ARG A 605 -1.26 13.07 15.58
C ARG A 605 -2.34 13.49 14.57
N PRO A 606 -2.00 14.25 13.52
CA PRO A 606 -2.94 14.52 12.42
C PRO A 606 -3.10 13.29 11.52
N ASP A 607 -4.25 13.19 10.83
CA ASP A 607 -4.51 12.13 9.84
C ASP A 607 -3.94 12.49 8.46
N THR A 608 -2.63 12.72 8.42
CA THR A 608 -1.88 13.11 7.22
C THR A 608 -0.58 12.32 7.15
N SER A 609 -0.11 11.98 5.95
CA SER A 609 1.22 11.38 5.75
C SER A 609 2.17 12.41 5.14
N ASN A 610 3.37 12.56 5.69
CA ASN A 610 4.42 13.39 5.11
C ASN A 610 5.28 12.59 4.13
N LEU A 611 5.69 11.37 4.48
CA LEU A 611 6.46 10.50 3.59
C LEU A 611 5.95 9.06 3.67
N ASN A 612 6.07 8.32 2.56
CA ASN A 612 5.58 6.95 2.42
C ASN A 612 6.76 5.99 2.12
N PRO A 613 7.62 5.73 3.12
CA PRO A 613 8.78 4.85 2.94
C PRO A 613 8.40 3.40 2.65
N VAL A 614 9.25 2.74 1.87
CA VAL A 614 9.17 1.31 1.53
C VAL A 614 10.56 0.67 1.68
N PRO A 615 10.66 -0.64 1.94
CA PRO A 615 11.93 -1.34 2.09
C PRO A 615 12.88 -1.15 0.91
N GLY A 616 14.18 -1.30 1.16
CA GLY A 616 15.23 -1.26 0.13
C GLY A 616 15.66 0.15 -0.31
N ARG A 617 15.10 1.22 0.25
CA ARG A 617 15.58 2.60 0.00
C ARG A 617 15.31 3.57 1.14
N ALA A 618 16.23 4.52 1.33
CA ALA A 618 15.96 5.69 2.15
C ALA A 618 14.95 6.61 1.44
N THR A 619 13.96 7.10 2.18
CA THR A 619 12.90 7.96 1.65
C THR A 619 12.90 9.31 2.39
N PRO A 620 13.43 10.38 1.78
CA PRO A 620 13.35 11.73 2.32
C PRO A 620 12.10 12.46 1.83
N ASN A 621 11.59 13.38 2.63
CA ASN A 621 10.71 14.46 2.17
C ASN A 621 10.96 15.73 3.00
N LEU A 622 10.96 16.88 2.33
CA LEU A 622 11.01 18.17 3.03
C LEU A 622 9.69 18.39 3.79
N VAL A 623 9.79 18.93 5.00
CA VAL A 623 8.65 19.35 5.81
C VAL A 623 8.84 20.81 6.22
N VAL A 624 7.77 21.58 6.11
CA VAL A 624 7.64 22.90 6.73
C VAL A 624 6.56 22.77 7.79
N MET A 625 6.96 22.76 9.06
CA MET A 625 6.07 22.39 10.16
C MET A 625 6.19 23.35 11.32
N GLY A 626 5.06 23.65 11.97
CA GLY A 626 5.05 24.39 13.23
C GLY A 626 5.81 23.64 14.32
N VAL A 627 6.45 24.36 15.25
CA VAL A 627 7.06 23.75 16.44
C VAL A 627 6.07 23.77 17.61
N GLY A 628 6.17 22.76 18.49
CA GLY A 628 5.38 22.73 19.72
C GLY A 628 5.76 23.85 20.69
N ALA A 629 5.02 24.00 21.79
CA ALA A 629 5.31 25.00 22.81
C ALA A 629 6.70 24.81 23.47
N ASP A 630 7.23 23.59 23.42
CA ASP A 630 8.58 23.23 23.87
C ASP A 630 9.64 23.27 22.75
N GLY A 631 9.28 23.80 21.58
CA GLY A 631 10.19 23.97 20.44
C GLY A 631 10.53 22.67 19.71
N ALA A 632 9.77 21.60 19.90
CA ALA A 632 10.02 20.29 19.30
C ALA A 632 8.96 19.92 18.24
N VAL A 633 9.31 18.96 17.37
CA VAL A 633 8.40 18.31 16.42
C VAL A 633 8.28 16.83 16.75
N ASP A 634 7.14 16.23 16.39
CA ASP A 634 6.86 14.81 16.57
C ASP A 634 6.89 14.10 15.22
N VAL A 635 7.62 13.00 15.13
CA VAL A 635 7.69 12.13 13.94
C VAL A 635 7.08 10.78 14.29
N PHE A 636 5.85 10.54 13.88
CA PHE A 636 5.13 9.29 14.09
C PHE A 636 5.43 8.31 12.96
N ASN A 637 5.64 7.04 13.30
CA ASN A 637 5.71 5.93 12.35
C ASN A 637 4.45 5.05 12.46
N HIS A 638 3.80 4.75 11.34
CA HIS A 638 2.56 4.00 11.33
C HIS A 638 2.73 2.50 11.58
N SER A 639 3.45 1.85 10.69
CA SER A 639 3.72 0.41 10.68
C SER A 639 5.23 0.19 10.58
N GLY A 640 5.67 -1.04 10.82
CA GLY A 640 7.07 -1.41 10.73
C GLY A 640 7.96 -0.68 11.70
N SER A 641 9.25 -0.76 11.45
CA SER A 641 10.23 0.07 12.11
C SER A 641 11.13 0.73 11.07
N THR A 642 11.55 1.96 11.32
CA THR A 642 12.49 2.67 10.45
C THR A 642 13.44 3.48 11.30
N HIS A 643 14.68 3.62 10.87
CA HIS A 643 15.49 4.72 11.35
C HIS A 643 14.93 6.04 10.82
N CYS A 644 15.03 7.09 11.61
CA CYS A 644 14.67 8.45 11.25
C CYS A 644 15.90 9.36 11.37
N ILE A 645 16.10 10.20 10.36
CA ILE A 645 17.07 11.30 10.33
C ILE A 645 16.30 12.60 10.12
N VAL A 646 16.67 13.65 10.85
CA VAL A 646 16.13 15.00 10.67
C VAL A 646 17.28 15.98 10.45
N ASP A 647 17.33 16.53 9.24
CA ASP A 647 18.29 17.55 8.82
C ASP A 647 17.55 18.89 8.66
N VAL A 648 18.02 19.97 9.29
CA VAL A 648 17.39 21.31 9.26
C VAL A 648 18.11 22.23 8.29
N PHE A 649 17.34 22.92 7.45
CA PHE A 649 17.81 23.82 6.38
C PHE A 649 17.49 25.30 6.68
N GLY A 650 16.61 25.54 7.64
CA GLY A 650 16.19 26.88 8.05
C GLY A 650 15.02 26.81 9.01
N TYR A 651 14.58 27.98 9.46
CA TYR A 651 13.45 28.12 10.36
C TYR A 651 12.69 29.41 10.06
N PHE A 652 11.48 29.53 10.60
CA PHE A 652 10.69 30.74 10.57
C PHE A 652 10.61 31.34 11.96
N VAL A 653 10.85 32.64 12.07
CA VAL A 653 10.70 33.41 13.32
C VAL A 653 9.56 34.40 13.23
N ALA A 654 8.89 34.63 14.36
CA ALA A 654 7.94 35.73 14.46
C ALA A 654 8.65 37.05 14.15
N PRO A 655 8.07 37.94 13.32
CA PRO A 655 8.63 39.26 13.08
C PRO A 655 8.82 40.00 14.41
N THR A 656 10.06 40.41 14.72
CA THR A 656 10.32 41.30 15.83
C THR A 656 9.63 42.64 15.56
N LYS A 657 8.84 43.13 16.52
CA LYS A 657 8.38 44.52 16.48
C LYS A 657 9.64 45.39 16.55
N VAL A 658 9.94 46.15 15.51
CA VAL A 658 10.92 47.23 15.62
C VAL A 658 10.33 48.25 16.59
N SER A 659 10.72 48.19 17.86
CA SER A 659 10.31 49.20 18.84
C SER A 659 10.98 50.52 18.46
N THR A 660 10.16 51.55 18.24
CA THR A 660 10.62 52.93 18.20
C THR A 660 10.81 53.53 19.60
N GLU A 661 10.64 52.71 20.64
CA GLU A 661 10.83 53.08 22.05
C GLU A 661 12.06 52.35 22.62
N GLY A 662 12.77 53.06 23.50
CA GLY A 662 14.16 52.86 23.90
C GLY A 662 14.55 51.53 24.60
N PRO A 663 15.80 51.43 25.06
CA PRO A 663 16.48 50.17 25.33
C PRO A 663 16.18 49.65 26.74
N ASP A 664 15.11 48.87 26.93
CA ASP A 664 14.82 48.21 28.21
C ASP A 664 14.44 46.71 28.10
N GLU A 665 14.96 45.99 27.08
CA GLU A 665 15.02 44.52 27.12
C GLU A 665 16.45 44.07 26.81
N GLN A 666 17.23 43.84 27.86
CA GLN A 666 18.71 43.74 27.78
C GLN A 666 19.26 42.30 27.71
N ASP A 667 18.43 41.26 27.62
CA ASP A 667 18.92 39.85 27.70
C ASP A 667 18.41 38.91 26.57
N ALA A 668 17.77 39.42 25.52
CA ALA A 668 17.42 38.60 24.35
C ALA A 668 18.29 39.00 23.15
N GLU A 669 19.11 38.07 22.66
CA GLU A 669 19.78 38.20 21.35
C GLU A 669 18.73 38.59 20.29
N PRO A 670 18.89 39.72 19.57
CA PRO A 670 17.90 40.15 18.60
C PRO A 670 17.74 39.07 17.51
N LEU A 671 16.51 38.61 17.32
CA LEU A 671 16.21 37.62 16.29
C LEU A 671 16.63 38.16 14.90
N PRO A 672 17.16 37.30 14.00
CA PRO A 672 17.56 37.72 12.66
C PRO A 672 16.40 38.39 11.92
N VAL A 673 16.71 39.38 11.07
CA VAL A 673 15.71 39.97 10.16
C VAL A 673 15.27 38.88 9.18
N GLY A 674 14.10 38.31 9.41
CA GLY A 674 13.58 37.24 8.59
C GLY A 674 13.21 37.70 7.17
N GLN A 675 13.41 36.81 6.22
CA GLN A 675 13.21 37.00 4.79
C GLN A 675 11.75 36.71 4.42
N ARG A 676 11.24 37.42 3.42
CA ARG A 676 9.86 37.28 2.92
C ARG A 676 9.82 36.46 1.65
N PHE A 677 8.76 35.68 1.50
CA PHE A 677 8.57 34.77 0.36
C PHE A 677 7.89 35.47 -0.81
N THR A 678 8.40 35.24 -2.02
CA THR A 678 7.72 35.58 -3.27
C THR A 678 7.51 34.30 -4.08
N ALA A 679 6.25 33.97 -4.31
CA ALA A 679 5.86 32.83 -5.11
C ALA A 679 6.00 33.12 -6.61
N LEU A 680 6.47 32.14 -7.36
CA LEU A 680 6.65 32.21 -8.81
C LEU A 680 5.81 31.13 -9.51
N THR A 681 5.58 31.35 -10.80
CA THR A 681 5.14 30.28 -11.69
C THR A 681 6.30 29.29 -11.88
N PRO A 682 6.08 27.97 -11.78
CA PRO A 682 7.18 27.00 -11.87
C PRO A 682 7.91 27.06 -13.21
N GLU A 683 9.24 27.14 -13.19
CA GLU A 683 10.09 27.18 -14.40
C GLU A 683 11.38 26.38 -14.21
N ARG A 684 11.82 25.68 -15.26
CA ARG A 684 13.07 24.90 -15.23
C ARG A 684 14.30 25.79 -15.25
N VAL A 685 15.18 25.62 -14.27
CA VAL A 685 16.44 26.38 -14.14
C VAL A 685 17.69 25.52 -14.26
N ILE A 686 17.56 24.20 -14.09
CA ILE A 686 18.64 23.21 -14.29
C ILE A 686 18.06 22.01 -15.05
N ASP A 687 18.75 21.57 -16.11
CA ASP A 687 18.57 20.26 -16.74
C ASP A 687 19.91 19.77 -17.31
N THR A 688 20.54 18.80 -16.64
CA THR A 688 21.84 18.30 -17.11
C THR A 688 21.72 17.37 -18.33
N ARG A 689 20.51 17.01 -18.78
CA ARG A 689 20.34 16.18 -19.98
C ARG A 689 20.54 16.97 -21.26
N ASP A 690 20.08 18.23 -21.27
CA ASP A 690 20.17 19.13 -22.44
C ASP A 690 21.08 20.35 -22.23
N GLY A 691 21.54 20.60 -21.00
CA GLY A 691 22.40 21.73 -20.66
C GLY A 691 21.63 23.01 -20.30
N THR A 692 20.34 22.92 -19.99
CA THR A 692 19.58 24.07 -19.48
C THR A 692 20.16 24.53 -18.16
N GLY A 693 20.68 25.76 -18.13
CA GLY A 693 21.19 26.43 -16.92
C GLY A 693 22.45 25.82 -16.28
N ALA A 694 22.91 24.67 -16.78
CA ALA A 694 24.04 23.87 -16.29
C ALA A 694 24.81 23.24 -17.47
N ARG A 695 25.97 22.65 -17.21
CA ARG A 695 26.67 21.87 -18.26
C ARG A 695 25.87 20.60 -18.62
N PRO A 696 25.80 20.20 -19.90
CA PRO A 696 25.20 18.93 -20.29
C PRO A 696 26.05 17.74 -19.84
N GLY A 697 25.39 16.61 -19.59
CA GLY A 697 25.99 15.33 -19.15
C GLY A 697 25.68 14.99 -17.69
N PRO A 698 25.76 13.69 -17.32
CA PRO A 698 25.55 13.27 -15.94
C PRO A 698 26.63 13.84 -15.02
N LEU A 699 26.27 14.00 -13.74
CA LEU A 699 27.18 14.35 -12.66
C LEU A 699 27.76 13.08 -12.04
N GLY A 700 29.04 13.17 -11.64
CA GLY A 700 29.72 12.16 -10.84
C GLY A 700 30.13 12.62 -9.44
N ARG A 701 30.68 11.70 -8.65
CA ARG A 701 31.01 11.95 -7.23
C ARG A 701 32.02 13.08 -7.02
N SER A 702 32.87 13.32 -8.01
CA SER A 702 33.86 14.42 -7.96
C SER A 702 33.34 15.74 -8.53
N ASP A 703 32.10 15.75 -9.03
CA ASP A 703 31.52 16.92 -9.65
C ASP A 703 30.82 17.81 -8.61
N ARG A 704 31.12 19.11 -8.69
CA ARG A 704 30.32 20.16 -8.08
C ARG A 704 29.70 20.99 -9.18
N LEU A 705 28.37 21.07 -9.19
CA LEU A 705 27.62 21.89 -10.13
C LEU A 705 27.16 23.18 -9.43
N ASP A 706 27.92 24.25 -9.64
CA ASP A 706 27.57 25.59 -9.16
C ASP A 706 26.65 26.28 -10.19
N VAL A 707 25.44 26.64 -9.76
CA VAL A 707 24.44 27.27 -10.63
C VAL A 707 23.96 28.57 -10.02
N ARG A 708 24.23 29.67 -10.72
CA ARG A 708 23.66 30.98 -10.39
C ARG A 708 22.17 31.00 -10.68
N LEU A 709 21.36 31.27 -9.65
CA LEU A 709 19.90 31.36 -9.76
C LEU A 709 19.40 32.80 -9.69
N ALA A 710 20.13 33.68 -9.00
CA ALA A 710 19.82 35.11 -8.98
C ALA A 710 19.84 35.71 -10.40
N GLY A 711 18.73 36.32 -10.79
CA GLY A 711 18.52 36.90 -12.12
C GLY A 711 17.96 35.94 -13.18
N ARG A 712 17.51 34.73 -12.81
CA ARG A 712 16.90 33.74 -13.71
C ARG A 712 15.46 33.44 -13.30
N ALA A 713 14.60 33.10 -14.26
CA ALA A 713 13.25 32.56 -14.01
C ALA A 713 12.44 33.33 -12.94
N GLY A 714 12.43 34.67 -13.03
CA GLY A 714 11.71 35.54 -12.09
C GLY A 714 12.41 35.80 -10.74
N VAL A 715 13.55 35.17 -10.45
CA VAL A 715 14.36 35.43 -9.26
C VAL A 715 15.16 36.74 -9.44
N PRO A 716 15.07 37.72 -8.52
CA PRO A 716 15.84 38.96 -8.61
C PRO A 716 17.35 38.75 -8.64
N ARG A 717 18.08 39.73 -9.20
CA ARG A 717 19.56 39.70 -9.29
C ARG A 717 20.27 39.93 -7.95
N SER A 718 19.58 40.53 -6.98
CA SER A 718 20.11 40.93 -5.68
C SER A 718 19.02 40.85 -4.60
N GLY A 719 19.42 40.82 -3.32
CA GLY A 719 18.51 40.78 -2.18
C GLY A 719 17.87 39.41 -1.91
N VAL A 720 18.08 38.44 -2.81
CA VAL A 720 17.64 37.06 -2.65
C VAL A 720 18.63 36.29 -1.80
N THR A 721 18.09 35.49 -0.88
CA THR A 721 18.86 34.79 0.15
C THR A 721 18.61 33.28 0.12
N ALA A 722 17.45 32.85 -0.37
CA ALA A 722 17.17 31.46 -0.66
C ALA A 722 16.17 31.32 -1.83
N VAL A 723 16.15 30.14 -2.44
CA VAL A 723 15.21 29.75 -3.49
C VAL A 723 14.44 28.50 -3.08
N VAL A 724 13.21 28.37 -3.55
CA VAL A 724 12.42 27.14 -3.45
C VAL A 724 12.54 26.40 -4.76
N LEU A 725 13.12 25.21 -4.73
CA LEU A 725 13.35 24.34 -5.89
C LEU A 725 12.63 23.03 -5.70
N ASN A 726 12.08 22.44 -6.75
CA ASN A 726 11.87 20.99 -6.80
C ASN A 726 13.01 20.38 -7.60
N VAL A 727 13.76 19.46 -6.99
CA VAL A 727 14.98 18.89 -7.56
C VAL A 727 14.72 17.42 -7.86
N THR A 728 14.97 17.01 -9.10
CA THR A 728 14.69 15.66 -9.58
C THR A 728 15.98 14.99 -10.06
N VAL A 729 16.27 13.82 -9.50
CA VAL A 729 17.26 12.89 -10.08
C VAL A 729 16.56 12.02 -11.11
N VAL A 730 17.21 11.81 -12.26
CA VAL A 730 16.66 11.05 -13.39
C VAL A 730 17.61 9.91 -13.74
N HIS A 731 17.08 8.68 -13.73
CA HIS A 731 17.77 7.45 -14.14
C HIS A 731 19.23 7.33 -13.65
N PRO A 732 19.49 7.44 -12.33
CA PRO A 732 20.84 7.33 -11.81
C PRO A 732 21.43 5.94 -12.09
N GLU A 733 22.70 5.87 -12.48
CA GLU A 733 23.39 4.61 -12.76
C GLU A 733 23.72 3.80 -11.50
N SER A 734 23.70 4.45 -10.33
CA SER A 734 24.00 3.84 -9.03
C SER A 734 23.21 4.52 -7.92
N ALA A 735 22.95 3.79 -6.83
CA ALA A 735 22.32 4.36 -5.64
C ALA A 735 23.22 5.44 -5.00
N GLY A 736 22.61 6.43 -4.36
CA GLY A 736 23.32 7.54 -3.74
C GLY A 736 22.41 8.61 -3.17
N TYR A 737 23.00 9.77 -2.87
CA TYR A 737 22.27 10.95 -2.45
C TYR A 737 22.76 12.21 -3.16
N LEU A 738 21.89 13.21 -3.19
CA LEU A 738 22.15 14.55 -3.68
C LEU A 738 22.02 15.54 -2.53
N ALA A 739 22.95 16.49 -2.47
CA ALA A 739 22.93 17.59 -1.51
C ALA A 739 23.00 18.94 -2.26
N ILE A 740 22.31 19.94 -1.71
CA ILE A 740 22.32 21.32 -2.17
C ILE A 740 22.77 22.21 -1.02
N GLY A 741 23.76 23.06 -1.29
CA GLY A 741 24.25 24.06 -0.35
C GLY A 741 24.43 25.44 -1.00
N PRO A 742 24.80 26.46 -0.21
CA PRO A 742 25.20 27.74 -0.74
C PRO A 742 26.35 27.60 -1.74
N GLY A 743 26.28 28.36 -2.83
CA GLY A 743 27.36 28.44 -3.81
C GLY A 743 28.71 28.72 -3.19
N GLY A 744 29.73 27.96 -3.60
CA GLY A 744 31.10 28.10 -3.11
C GLY A 744 31.37 27.49 -1.74
N ALA A 745 30.34 27.08 -0.98
CA ALA A 745 30.51 26.40 0.30
C ALA A 745 30.96 24.93 0.11
N PRO A 746 31.53 24.29 1.15
CA PRO A 746 31.71 22.84 1.17
C PRO A 746 30.38 22.10 1.02
N ALA A 747 30.42 20.89 0.47
CA ALA A 747 29.25 20.02 0.39
C ALA A 747 28.65 19.80 1.80
N PRO A 748 27.32 19.96 1.97
CA PRO A 748 26.67 19.70 3.25
C PRO A 748 26.86 18.24 3.69
N GLY A 749 27.00 18.00 5.00
CA GLY A 749 26.99 16.65 5.58
C GLY A 749 25.59 16.01 5.69
N THR A 750 24.62 16.54 4.93
CA THR A 750 23.19 16.19 4.96
C THR A 750 22.72 15.90 3.54
N SER A 751 21.68 15.10 3.38
CA SER A 751 21.10 14.80 2.06
C SER A 751 19.78 15.54 1.85
N ASN A 752 19.56 16.05 0.63
CA ASN A 752 18.27 16.55 0.19
C ASN A 752 17.44 15.45 -0.47
N LEU A 753 18.08 14.59 -1.27
CA LEU A 753 17.41 13.52 -2.01
C LEU A 753 18.23 12.23 -1.87
N ASN A 754 17.55 11.10 -1.70
CA ASN A 754 18.16 9.77 -1.70
C ASN A 754 17.49 8.97 -2.82
N PHE A 755 18.28 8.17 -3.53
CA PHE A 755 17.82 7.47 -4.71
C PHE A 755 18.54 6.13 -4.88
N VAL A 756 17.85 5.19 -5.53
CA VAL A 756 18.42 3.91 -5.98
C VAL A 756 18.57 3.89 -7.50
N THR A 757 19.35 2.93 -8.01
CA THR A 757 19.61 2.78 -9.45
C THR A 757 18.32 2.79 -10.28
N GLY A 758 18.31 3.56 -11.37
CA GLY A 758 17.20 3.66 -12.32
C GLY A 758 16.01 4.50 -11.85
N GLN A 759 15.96 4.93 -10.57
CA GLN A 759 14.85 5.68 -10.01
C GLN A 759 14.84 7.15 -10.46
N THR A 760 13.72 7.60 -11.03
CA THR A 760 13.42 9.03 -11.17
C THR A 760 12.66 9.51 -9.94
N VAL A 761 13.22 10.43 -9.17
CA VAL A 761 12.64 10.87 -7.89
C VAL A 761 12.89 12.36 -7.63
N PRO A 762 11.86 13.12 -7.22
CA PRO A 762 11.98 14.51 -6.80
C PRO A 762 11.96 14.68 -5.27
N ASN A 763 12.48 15.81 -4.79
CA ASN A 763 12.15 16.37 -3.47
C ASN A 763 12.19 17.90 -3.54
N LEU A 764 11.32 18.56 -2.79
CA LEU A 764 11.38 20.01 -2.62
C LEU A 764 12.59 20.39 -1.76
N VAL A 765 13.26 21.48 -2.12
CA VAL A 765 14.42 22.00 -1.42
C VAL A 765 14.27 23.51 -1.26
N ILE A 766 14.55 24.01 -0.06
CA ILE A 766 14.78 25.44 0.16
C ILE A 766 16.30 25.64 0.23
N GLY A 767 16.89 26.07 -0.87
CA GLY A 767 18.32 26.24 -1.02
C GLY A 767 18.75 27.66 -0.70
N THR A 768 19.55 27.84 0.34
CA THR A 768 20.22 29.12 0.64
C THR A 768 21.23 29.46 -0.45
N LEU A 769 21.23 30.71 -0.92
CA LEU A 769 22.15 31.17 -1.95
C LEU A 769 23.50 31.57 -1.36
N GLY A 770 24.56 31.30 -2.12
CA GLY A 770 25.88 31.87 -1.88
C GLY A 770 25.92 33.37 -2.18
N PRO A 771 27.03 34.06 -1.86
CA PRO A 771 27.18 35.50 -2.09
C PRO A 771 26.98 35.94 -3.55
N ASP A 772 27.24 35.04 -4.51
CA ASP A 772 27.08 35.30 -5.94
C ASP A 772 25.67 34.98 -6.47
N GLY A 773 24.75 34.59 -5.57
CA GLY A 773 23.36 34.26 -5.89
C GLY A 773 23.20 32.86 -6.48
N ASP A 774 24.08 31.93 -6.12
CA ASP A 774 24.21 30.58 -6.65
C ASP A 774 23.98 29.49 -5.59
N VAL A 775 23.65 28.30 -6.07
CA VAL A 775 23.62 27.07 -5.28
C VAL A 775 24.66 26.09 -5.81
N SER A 776 25.24 25.29 -4.92
CA SER A 776 26.11 24.16 -5.28
C SER A 776 25.32 22.87 -5.17
N VAL A 777 25.25 22.11 -6.26
CA VAL A 777 24.69 20.75 -6.31
C VAL A 777 25.83 19.73 -6.30
N THR A 778 25.77 18.76 -5.40
CA THR A 778 26.73 17.66 -5.29
C THR A 778 26.00 16.32 -5.23
N VAL A 779 26.60 15.30 -5.84
CA VAL A 779 26.10 13.91 -5.83
C VAL A 779 27.20 12.98 -5.31
N GLU A 780 26.81 11.90 -4.64
CA GLU A 780 27.77 10.99 -3.98
C GLU A 780 28.01 9.70 -4.74
N THR A 781 27.63 9.69 -6.01
CA THR A 781 27.73 8.56 -6.93
C THR A 781 27.92 9.06 -8.35
N ASP A 782 28.27 8.16 -9.26
CA ASP A 782 28.49 8.46 -10.68
C ASP A 782 27.22 8.26 -11.51
N GLY A 783 27.12 8.99 -12.63
CA GLY A 783 26.06 8.76 -13.63
C GLY A 783 24.70 9.33 -13.25
N VAL A 784 24.62 10.54 -12.69
CA VAL A 784 23.37 11.15 -12.21
C VAL A 784 22.95 12.36 -13.05
N HIS A 785 21.78 12.30 -13.68
CA HIS A 785 21.15 13.49 -14.26
C HIS A 785 20.31 14.24 -13.22
N VAL A 786 20.42 15.57 -13.22
CA VAL A 786 19.73 16.45 -12.27
C VAL A 786 18.92 17.49 -13.02
N LEU A 787 17.66 17.64 -12.61
CA LEU A 787 16.76 18.70 -13.01
C LEU A 787 16.42 19.54 -11.77
N ALA A 788 16.24 20.83 -11.95
CA ALA A 788 15.67 21.68 -10.91
C ALA A 788 14.71 22.71 -11.50
N ASP A 789 13.54 22.82 -10.88
CA ASP A 789 12.49 23.75 -11.25
C ASP A 789 12.28 24.73 -10.08
N VAL A 790 12.22 26.04 -10.35
CA VAL A 790 12.07 27.08 -9.31
C VAL A 790 10.60 27.44 -9.10
N PHE A 791 10.17 27.51 -7.84
CA PHE A 791 8.77 27.78 -7.41
C PHE A 791 8.62 29.11 -6.66
N GLY A 792 9.73 29.71 -6.24
CA GLY A 792 9.72 30.96 -5.49
C GLY A 792 11.08 31.28 -4.88
N TYR A 793 11.16 32.40 -4.18
CA TYR A 793 12.37 32.84 -3.51
C TYR A 793 12.09 33.57 -2.20
N PHE A 794 13.09 33.59 -1.33
CA PHE A 794 13.11 34.40 -0.12
C PHE A 794 14.09 35.57 -0.30
N ALA A 795 13.62 36.78 0.03
CA ALA A 795 14.42 37.99 -0.06
C ALA A 795 14.35 38.82 1.22
N THR A 796 15.41 39.56 1.48
CA THR A 796 15.42 40.56 2.55
C THR A 796 14.40 41.66 2.21
N PRO A 797 13.49 42.02 3.13
CA PRO A 797 12.55 43.11 2.88
C PRO A 797 13.28 44.43 2.62
N GLU A 798 12.89 45.18 1.59
CA GLU A 798 13.46 46.51 1.35
C GLU A 798 12.88 47.53 2.34
N PRO A 799 13.71 48.45 2.90
CA PRO A 799 13.22 49.53 3.74
C PRO A 799 12.14 50.37 3.03
N GLY A 800 10.95 50.50 3.64
CA GLY A 800 9.84 51.28 3.09
C GLY A 800 8.95 50.55 2.07
N SER A 801 9.28 49.31 1.71
CA SER A 801 8.45 48.43 0.88
C SER A 801 8.66 46.98 1.31
N PRO A 802 8.00 46.52 2.39
CA PRO A 802 8.13 45.15 2.89
C PRO A 802 7.36 44.18 1.98
N SER A 803 7.74 44.16 0.70
CA SER A 803 7.17 43.26 -0.31
C SER A 803 7.50 41.81 0.03
N GLY A 804 6.60 40.91 -0.39
CA GLY A 804 6.66 39.49 -0.08
C GLY A 804 5.82 39.08 1.12
N ALA A 805 5.70 37.77 1.30
CA ALA A 805 4.72 37.15 2.17
C ALA A 805 5.37 36.43 3.36
N LEU A 806 4.61 36.33 4.44
CA LEU A 806 4.98 35.64 5.67
C LEU A 806 4.26 34.29 5.74
N LEU A 807 4.95 33.29 6.30
CA LEU A 807 4.36 31.98 6.57
C LEU A 807 3.34 32.09 7.70
N ARG A 808 2.24 31.36 7.57
CA ARG A 808 1.40 30.94 8.70
C ARG A 808 1.18 29.44 8.62
N THR A 809 1.43 28.74 9.72
CA THR A 809 1.14 27.31 9.83
C THR A 809 -0.33 27.10 10.18
N VAL A 810 -0.86 25.96 9.75
CA VAL A 810 -2.20 25.48 10.13
C VAL A 810 -2.09 24.10 10.73
N ALA A 811 -3.11 23.68 11.48
CA ALA A 811 -3.24 22.26 11.82
C ALA A 811 -3.32 21.47 10.50
N PRO A 812 -2.51 20.41 10.32
CA PRO A 812 -2.53 19.67 9.06
C PRO A 812 -3.93 19.16 8.71
N ALA A 813 -4.37 19.44 7.49
CA ALA A 813 -5.74 19.13 7.06
C ALA A 813 -5.76 18.65 5.60
N ARG A 814 -6.61 17.67 5.31
CA ARG A 814 -6.81 17.19 3.95
C ARG A 814 -7.65 18.18 3.15
N LEU A 815 -7.08 18.71 2.07
CA LEU A 815 -7.78 19.58 1.11
C LEU A 815 -8.36 18.79 -0.07
N LEU A 816 -7.68 17.70 -0.44
CA LEU A 816 -7.97 16.91 -1.61
C LEU A 816 -7.70 15.44 -1.29
N ASP A 817 -8.63 14.56 -1.61
CA ASP A 817 -8.39 13.13 -1.75
C ASP A 817 -9.31 12.57 -2.82
N SER A 818 -8.71 12.23 -3.95
CA SER A 818 -9.47 11.78 -5.11
C SER A 818 -9.98 10.35 -4.94
N ARG A 819 -9.66 9.64 -3.84
CA ARG A 819 -10.21 8.30 -3.54
C ARG A 819 -11.61 8.38 -2.98
N ASP A 820 -11.87 9.34 -2.10
CA ASP A 820 -13.15 9.52 -1.40
C ASP A 820 -13.94 10.75 -1.89
N GLY A 821 -13.34 11.59 -2.73
CA GLY A 821 -13.96 12.80 -3.26
C GLY A 821 -13.85 14.01 -2.32
N THR A 822 -12.93 13.96 -1.35
CA THR A 822 -12.64 15.13 -0.52
C THR A 822 -12.11 16.25 -1.41
N GLY A 823 -12.80 17.39 -1.43
CA GLY A 823 -12.39 18.62 -2.09
C GLY A 823 -12.49 18.65 -3.63
N VAL A 824 -12.56 17.49 -4.27
CA VAL A 824 -12.63 17.26 -5.73
C VAL A 824 -13.51 16.04 -6.02
N PRO A 825 -14.06 15.85 -7.22
CA PRO A 825 -14.80 14.62 -7.54
C PRO A 825 -13.97 13.36 -7.31
N ALA A 826 -14.58 12.32 -6.72
CA ALA A 826 -13.92 11.03 -6.54
C ALA A 826 -13.58 10.42 -7.92
N GLY A 827 -12.39 9.84 -8.02
CA GLY A 827 -11.85 9.25 -9.24
C GLY A 827 -10.33 9.42 -9.36
N GLN A 828 -9.73 8.58 -10.20
CA GLN A 828 -8.32 8.76 -10.56
C GLN A 828 -8.16 9.92 -11.54
N LEU A 829 -7.10 10.70 -11.37
CA LEU A 829 -6.66 11.70 -12.31
C LEU A 829 -5.98 11.01 -13.50
N GLY A 830 -6.68 10.98 -14.64
CA GLY A 830 -6.21 10.34 -15.88
C GLY A 830 -5.09 11.10 -16.59
N ALA A 831 -4.63 10.54 -17.71
CA ALA A 831 -3.51 11.07 -18.48
C ALA A 831 -3.86 12.44 -19.08
N ASP A 832 -2.97 13.40 -18.90
CA ASP A 832 -3.14 14.82 -19.22
C ASP A 832 -4.43 15.47 -18.66
N HIS A 833 -5.07 14.82 -17.69
CA HIS A 833 -6.25 15.38 -17.04
C HIS A 833 -5.82 16.39 -15.98
N GLU A 834 -6.29 17.63 -16.13
CA GLU A 834 -6.15 18.66 -15.13
C GLU A 834 -7.27 18.64 -14.10
N MET A 835 -6.91 18.79 -12.83
CA MET A 835 -7.81 18.94 -11.71
C MET A 835 -7.64 20.32 -11.10
N VAL A 836 -8.73 21.02 -10.82
CA VAL A 836 -8.70 22.32 -10.12
C VAL A 836 -9.01 22.09 -8.64
N LEU A 837 -8.11 22.51 -7.76
CA LEU A 837 -8.26 22.45 -6.32
C LEU A 837 -8.48 23.85 -5.75
N GLN A 838 -9.61 24.06 -5.08
CA GLN A 838 -9.81 25.23 -4.22
C GLN A 838 -8.97 25.10 -2.96
N VAL A 839 -8.08 26.07 -2.73
CA VAL A 839 -7.22 26.10 -1.54
C VAL A 839 -7.59 27.24 -0.61
N ALA A 840 -7.83 28.44 -1.15
CA ALA A 840 -8.25 29.58 -0.34
C ALA A 840 -9.66 29.34 0.22
N GLY A 841 -9.86 29.65 1.50
CA GLY A 841 -11.10 29.40 2.24
C GLY A 841 -11.27 27.95 2.72
N ARG A 842 -10.29 27.06 2.55
CA ARG A 842 -10.32 25.65 3.01
C ARG A 842 -9.13 25.32 3.90
N GLY A 843 -9.31 24.37 4.83
CA GLY A 843 -8.21 23.86 5.69
C GLY A 843 -7.44 24.94 6.47
N GLY A 844 -8.10 26.05 6.83
CA GLY A 844 -7.46 27.17 7.53
C GLY A 844 -6.72 28.18 6.63
N VAL A 845 -6.70 27.98 5.31
CA VAL A 845 -6.09 28.93 4.36
C VAL A 845 -7.06 30.10 4.10
N PRO A 846 -6.65 31.36 4.30
CA PRO A 846 -7.50 32.52 4.08
C PRO A 846 -7.64 32.88 2.60
N ALA A 847 -8.62 33.73 2.29
CA ALA A 847 -8.92 34.17 0.93
C ALA A 847 -7.79 34.97 0.26
N ASP A 848 -6.93 35.62 1.05
CA ASP A 848 -5.82 36.47 0.64
C ASP A 848 -4.46 35.74 0.63
N ALA A 849 -4.45 34.43 0.80
CA ALA A 849 -3.24 33.63 0.67
C ALA A 849 -2.64 33.75 -0.75
N VAL A 850 -1.35 34.05 -0.83
CA VAL A 850 -0.62 34.20 -2.11
C VAL A 850 0.11 32.92 -2.53
N ALA A 851 0.37 32.02 -1.59
CA ALA A 851 0.88 30.67 -1.83
C ALA A 851 0.42 29.71 -0.73
N VAL A 852 0.39 28.42 -1.04
CA VAL A 852 -0.01 27.35 -0.13
C VAL A 852 1.11 26.30 -0.02
N ILE A 853 1.29 25.76 1.18
CA ILE A 853 2.18 24.63 1.45
C ILE A 853 1.32 23.37 1.57
N VAL A 854 1.42 22.49 0.57
CA VAL A 854 0.73 21.19 0.56
C VAL A 854 1.72 20.06 0.47
N ASN A 855 1.45 18.94 1.15
CA ASN A 855 2.09 17.68 0.81
C ASN A 855 1.23 16.99 -0.23
N LEU A 856 1.77 16.81 -1.44
CA LEU A 856 1.09 16.10 -2.52
C LEU A 856 1.46 14.63 -2.41
N THR A 857 0.46 13.75 -2.42
CA THR A 857 0.66 12.30 -2.49
C THR A 857 -0.01 11.76 -3.74
N ALA A 858 0.75 11.00 -4.54
CA ALA A 858 0.21 10.21 -5.63
C ALA A 858 0.22 8.73 -5.20
N THR A 859 -0.92 8.06 -5.32
CA THR A 859 -1.07 6.64 -4.99
C THR A 859 -1.82 5.89 -6.08
N ALA A 860 -1.64 4.56 -6.11
CA ALA A 860 -2.22 3.67 -7.11
C ALA A 860 -1.95 4.13 -8.55
N ALA A 861 -0.74 4.63 -8.82
CA ALA A 861 -0.34 5.05 -10.15
C ALA A 861 -0.35 3.84 -11.10
N SER A 862 -1.10 3.89 -12.20
CA SER A 862 -1.16 2.77 -13.16
C SER A 862 0.12 2.62 -14.01
N HIS A 863 0.92 3.68 -14.12
CA HIS A 863 2.12 3.78 -14.94
C HIS A 863 3.13 4.67 -14.22
N ALA A 864 4.41 4.57 -14.59
CA ALA A 864 5.36 5.62 -14.27
C ALA A 864 4.88 6.94 -14.90
N THR A 865 4.73 7.97 -14.10
CA THR A 865 4.18 9.27 -14.52
C THR A 865 4.78 10.39 -13.68
N PHE A 866 4.33 11.62 -13.91
CA PHE A 866 4.57 12.74 -13.01
C PHE A 866 3.29 13.52 -12.75
N VAL A 867 3.22 14.13 -11.56
CA VAL A 867 2.17 15.07 -11.17
C VAL A 867 2.77 16.45 -11.02
N SER A 868 2.14 17.47 -11.61
CA SER A 868 2.57 18.87 -11.51
C SER A 868 1.47 19.70 -10.88
N ALA A 869 1.84 20.68 -10.05
CA ALA A 869 0.93 21.63 -9.45
C ALA A 869 1.36 23.08 -9.73
N TRP A 870 0.40 23.94 -10.09
CA TRP A 870 0.65 25.33 -10.47
C TRP A 870 -0.56 26.23 -10.20
N PRO A 871 -0.40 27.57 -10.19
CA PRO A 871 -1.52 28.51 -10.01
C PRO A 871 -2.60 28.36 -11.09
N ASP A 872 -3.87 28.28 -10.67
CA ASP A 872 -5.01 28.28 -11.61
C ASP A 872 -5.08 29.58 -12.42
N GLY A 873 -5.37 29.45 -13.72
CA GLY A 873 -5.41 30.57 -14.66
C GLY A 873 -4.05 30.93 -15.28
N GLU A 874 -2.96 30.29 -14.88
CA GLU A 874 -1.66 30.41 -15.54
C GLU A 874 -1.36 29.21 -16.45
N PRO A 875 -0.49 29.36 -17.48
CA PRO A 875 -0.13 28.27 -18.39
C PRO A 875 0.47 27.07 -17.64
N ARG A 876 0.14 25.85 -18.10
CA ARG A 876 0.73 24.61 -17.57
C ARG A 876 2.25 24.65 -17.70
N PRO A 877 3.01 24.47 -16.60
CA PRO A 877 4.46 24.41 -16.66
C PRO A 877 4.95 23.04 -17.18
N SER A 878 6.19 22.96 -17.62
CA SER A 878 6.88 21.71 -18.01
C SER A 878 7.57 21.01 -16.83
N THR A 879 7.27 21.46 -15.60
CA THR A 879 7.87 21.00 -14.34
C THR A 879 7.10 19.82 -13.76
N SER A 880 7.68 19.11 -12.80
CA SER A 880 7.01 18.04 -12.05
C SER A 880 7.16 18.29 -10.55
N ASN A 881 6.18 17.91 -9.74
CA ASN A 881 6.26 17.86 -8.27
C ASN A 881 6.45 16.43 -7.75
N LEU A 882 5.80 15.44 -8.37
CA LEU A 882 5.90 14.01 -8.02
C LEU A 882 6.27 13.20 -9.25
N ASN A 883 6.99 12.08 -9.06
CA ASN A 883 7.29 11.11 -10.12
C ASN A 883 6.99 9.68 -9.63
N PRO A 884 5.70 9.32 -9.43
CA PRO A 884 5.34 7.95 -9.01
C PRO A 884 5.73 6.93 -10.09
N ALA A 885 6.28 5.80 -9.64
CA ALA A 885 6.34 4.58 -10.43
C ALA A 885 4.96 3.89 -10.43
N ALA A 886 4.76 2.94 -11.34
CA ALA A 886 3.55 2.12 -11.33
C ALA A 886 3.39 1.41 -9.96
N GLY A 887 2.18 1.42 -9.41
CA GLY A 887 1.84 0.80 -8.12
C GLY A 887 2.33 1.54 -6.87
N SER A 888 3.22 2.53 -7.03
CA SER A 888 3.84 3.21 -5.88
C SER A 888 2.91 4.24 -5.22
N THR A 889 3.09 4.43 -3.91
CA THR A 889 2.65 5.64 -3.19
C THR A 889 3.87 6.50 -2.93
N VAL A 890 3.85 7.74 -3.41
CA VAL A 890 4.93 8.71 -3.19
C VAL A 890 4.35 10.04 -2.76
N ALA A 891 5.02 10.70 -1.82
CA ALA A 891 4.67 12.03 -1.36
C ALA A 891 5.87 12.98 -1.49
N ASN A 892 5.57 14.24 -1.77
CA ASN A 892 6.56 15.32 -1.82
C ASN A 892 5.86 16.62 -1.42
N LEU A 893 6.54 17.44 -0.63
CA LEU A 893 6.06 18.78 -0.32
C LEU A 893 6.03 19.64 -1.58
N ALA A 894 5.02 20.48 -1.71
CA ALA A 894 4.93 21.49 -2.75
C ALA A 894 4.53 22.83 -2.14
N ILE A 895 5.28 23.87 -2.50
CA ILE A 895 4.89 25.26 -2.26
C ILE A 895 4.37 25.80 -3.59
N VAL A 896 3.07 26.08 -3.65
CA VAL A 896 2.39 26.43 -4.90
C VAL A 896 1.81 27.82 -4.79
N LYS A 897 2.11 28.69 -5.77
CA LYS A 897 1.47 30.00 -5.91
C LYS A 897 -0.04 29.82 -6.05
N VAL A 898 -0.82 30.62 -5.33
CA VAL A 898 -2.28 30.60 -5.42
C VAL A 898 -2.71 31.43 -6.63
N GLY A 899 -3.48 30.81 -7.53
CA GLY A 899 -3.96 31.42 -8.76
C GLY A 899 -5.34 32.08 -8.63
N ALA A 900 -5.98 32.30 -9.78
CA ALA A 900 -7.28 32.97 -9.88
C ALA A 900 -8.34 32.28 -9.01
N GLY A 901 -9.11 33.08 -8.26
CA GLY A 901 -10.18 32.58 -7.39
C GLY A 901 -9.69 31.78 -6.17
N GLY A 902 -8.39 31.83 -5.84
CA GLY A 902 -7.85 31.12 -4.67
C GLY A 902 -7.60 29.63 -4.93
N ARG A 903 -7.25 29.26 -6.17
CA ARG A 903 -7.16 27.87 -6.65
C ARG A 903 -5.78 27.52 -7.18
N ILE A 904 -5.47 26.23 -7.14
CA ILE A 904 -4.33 25.63 -7.83
C ILE A 904 -4.82 24.57 -8.81
N ARG A 905 -4.00 24.22 -9.80
CA ARG A 905 -4.22 23.11 -10.72
C ARG A 905 -3.25 21.99 -10.43
N LEU A 906 -3.69 20.76 -10.66
CA LEU A 906 -2.88 19.56 -10.70
C LEU A 906 -3.06 18.88 -12.05
N VAL A 907 -2.04 18.22 -12.57
CA VAL A 907 -2.15 17.38 -13.77
C VAL A 907 -1.37 16.10 -13.55
N ASN A 908 -1.93 14.99 -14.03
CA ASN A 908 -1.19 13.76 -14.18
C ASN A 908 -0.76 13.60 -15.65
N ALA A 909 0.50 13.29 -15.93
CA ALA A 909 1.01 13.22 -17.30
C ALA A 909 0.56 11.96 -18.06
N VAL A 910 0.71 10.79 -17.46
CA VAL A 910 0.49 9.49 -18.08
C VAL A 910 -0.28 8.57 -17.15
N GLY A 911 -1.06 7.65 -17.72
CA GLY A 911 -1.84 6.68 -16.95
C GLY A 911 -2.88 7.35 -16.06
N GLN A 912 -3.16 6.74 -14.91
CA GLN A 912 -4.08 7.20 -13.89
C GLN A 912 -3.38 7.20 -12.53
N VAL A 913 -3.69 8.19 -11.69
CA VAL A 913 -3.21 8.28 -10.29
C VAL A 913 -4.35 8.73 -9.39
N HIS A 914 -4.40 8.28 -8.14
CA HIS A 914 -5.10 9.06 -7.13
C HIS A 914 -4.18 10.17 -6.63
N ALA A 915 -4.74 11.36 -6.49
CA ALA A 915 -4.05 12.50 -5.89
C ALA A 915 -4.63 12.74 -4.49
N ILE A 916 -3.77 13.10 -3.55
CA ILE A 916 -4.11 13.57 -2.21
C ILE A 916 -3.31 14.83 -1.96
N ALA A 917 -3.91 15.85 -1.34
CA ALA A 917 -3.21 17.05 -0.92
C ALA A 917 -3.60 17.42 0.51
N ASP A 918 -2.62 17.38 1.40
CA ASP A 918 -2.77 17.82 2.79
C ASP A 918 -2.09 19.19 2.96
N VAL A 919 -2.75 20.18 3.57
CA VAL A 919 -2.20 21.52 3.80
C VAL A 919 -1.52 21.61 5.15
N PHE A 920 -0.36 22.28 5.19
CA PHE A 920 0.46 22.47 6.40
C PHE A 920 0.66 23.96 6.75
N GLY A 921 0.43 24.84 5.78
CA GLY A 921 0.54 26.27 5.96
C GLY A 921 0.28 27.03 4.67
N TYR A 922 0.37 28.35 4.76
CA TYR A 922 0.20 29.25 3.63
C TYR A 922 1.06 30.50 3.82
N PHE A 923 1.26 31.22 2.73
CA PHE A 923 1.90 32.53 2.73
C PHE A 923 0.85 33.60 2.47
N VAL A 924 0.88 34.66 3.27
CA VAL A 924 0.02 35.84 3.11
C VAL A 924 0.88 37.10 3.07
N ALA A 925 0.48 38.09 2.27
CA ALA A 925 1.14 39.39 2.27
C ALA A 925 1.18 39.95 3.70
N GLY A 926 2.36 40.29 4.20
CA GLY A 926 2.56 40.70 5.59
C GLY A 926 3.02 42.12 5.77
#